data_AF-A0AAN8XP91-F1
#
_entry.id   AF-A0AAN8XP91-F1
#
_cell.length_a   1.000
_cell.length_b   1.000
_cell.length_c   1.000
_cell.angle_alpha   90.00
_cell.angle_beta   90.00
_cell.angle_gamma   90.00
#
_symmetry.space_group_name_H-M   'P 1'
#
loop_
_entity.id
_entity.type
_entity.pdbx_description
1 polymer ?
#
loop_
_entity_poly.entity_id
_entity_poly.type
_entity_poly.pdbx_seq_one_letter_code
_entity_poly.pdbx_strand_id
1 'polypeptide(L)'
;MDDKPIAIKCQQLIRDNLVTIFSKTTCPFCTRVKLLFKSLNISPLVYELDTEPDGQEIQNYLFELTKQRTVPNVFVQGKHVGGCDDTMKAYGNGTLNSMLKGGSVASPEKKIQALLEEHSVVIFSKSTCHNSAKVKSLFKNMGIKPKMYHLDKESNGVLIQEYLSHNTKSNSTPTVFVRGKYIGGFYETSKAFGDGEIKRLLSMPNLVASEKKFNELIKANKVVIFSKTTPDAYKVKDIFYRLGVKPVVYSLDEEPDGDEMEQIIKQRSESGVLPQTFVQGTNVGNYDQVKEEYESGKLGKLVVGPEANEIEVEDYDYDLIVVGGGSGGLAAAKEAANLGKSVALCDFVKPTPMGTTWGLGGTCVNVGCIPKKLMHQASIHAENHHDSISFGWSFPMSEDCNFVNNGGLGVAGQHSWDVMVENVQNYIKSLNFGYRKELNLRKVKYFNAYAEFVDPHRVKLTNKKGDVSELSAKEFIIAVGGRPAYPDVPGAREYCITSDDLFSLSKPPGKTLIVGASYIALECGGFLKGLGYDVTIMVRSILLRGFDRQFADLIGEHMEKIGVKFVKGYEPTGFGKREDGKLKVAAKSKDGEEITVQGFDTVILAIGREACTSKIGLENLRNLRINPKNKKIMVDDFERTTVPNVYAIGDVIDGKPELTPVAIHAGKYLAQRLAGIHNKTTNYKQVPTTVFTPLEYGAVGLSEEEAYEIFGQDNIIVYHNAFKPLEHALSRDETLGYAKLICVKSLDELVVGFHVLSPNAGEITQGFAIGLKLKAKKSDFDDLIGIHPTCAEVFTTLSTVKNPGDKPPETTGC
;
A
#
# COMPACT_ATOMS: atom_id res chain seq x y z
N MET A 1 -48.11 -0.53 -20.71
CA MET A 1 -48.76 0.41 -19.77
C MET A 1 -47.64 1.23 -19.15
N ASP A 2 -47.30 2.30 -19.85
CA ASP A 2 -46.16 3.20 -19.64
C ASP A 2 -46.49 4.31 -18.62
N ASP A 3 -47.11 3.98 -17.48
CA ASP A 3 -47.63 5.00 -16.53
C ASP A 3 -46.64 5.41 -15.42
N LYS A 4 -45.40 4.89 -15.42
CA LYS A 4 -44.42 5.21 -14.35
C LYS A 4 -44.06 6.70 -14.27
N PRO A 5 -43.84 7.44 -15.38
CA PRO A 5 -43.44 8.86 -15.28
C PRO A 5 -44.54 9.77 -14.72
N ILE A 6 -45.79 9.61 -15.14
CA ILE A 6 -46.92 10.44 -14.71
C ILE A 6 -47.27 10.19 -13.24
N ALA A 7 -47.26 8.92 -12.81
CA ALA A 7 -47.48 8.57 -11.41
C ALA A 7 -46.41 9.19 -10.50
N ILE A 8 -45.13 9.12 -10.91
CA ILE A 8 -44.02 9.74 -10.16
C ILE A 8 -44.21 11.25 -10.07
N LYS A 9 -44.52 11.92 -11.20
CA LYS A 9 -44.74 13.37 -11.23
C LYS A 9 -45.90 13.78 -10.33
N CYS A 10 -47.06 13.12 -10.43
CA CYS A 10 -48.22 13.45 -9.61
C CYS A 10 -47.94 13.23 -8.11
N GLN A 11 -47.27 12.13 -7.75
CA GLN A 11 -46.88 11.86 -6.36
C GLN A 11 -45.86 12.88 -5.82
N GLN A 12 -44.93 13.36 -6.65
CA GLN A 12 -43.98 14.42 -6.28
C GLN A 12 -44.70 15.75 -6.01
N LEU A 13 -45.59 16.18 -6.91
CA LEU A 13 -46.38 17.40 -6.72
C LEU A 13 -47.14 17.38 -5.37
N ILE A 14 -47.77 16.23 -5.06
CA ILE A 14 -48.53 16.03 -3.81
C ILE A 14 -47.62 16.01 -2.57
N ARG A 15 -46.43 15.40 -2.67
CA ARG A 15 -45.50 15.22 -1.54
C ARG A 15 -44.75 16.50 -1.19
N ASP A 16 -44.32 17.23 -2.20
CA ASP A 16 -43.36 18.34 -2.03
C ASP A 16 -44.05 19.65 -1.62
N ASN A 17 -45.38 19.70 -1.66
CA ASN A 17 -46.17 20.90 -1.38
C ASN A 17 -47.11 20.69 -0.17
N LEU A 18 -47.18 21.70 0.70
CA LEU A 18 -48.07 21.68 1.88
C LEU A 18 -49.53 21.51 1.48
N VAL A 19 -49.94 22.22 0.44
CA VAL A 19 -51.27 22.11 -0.16
C VAL A 19 -51.11 22.03 -1.68
N THR A 20 -51.72 21.02 -2.29
CA THR A 20 -51.80 20.88 -3.75
C THR A 20 -53.27 20.84 -4.16
N ILE A 21 -53.63 21.64 -5.15
CA ILE A 21 -54.98 21.70 -5.72
C ILE A 21 -54.88 21.37 -7.20
N PHE A 22 -55.38 20.19 -7.59
CA PHE A 22 -55.62 19.89 -8.99
C PHE A 22 -56.97 20.49 -9.40
N SER A 23 -56.94 21.39 -10.36
CA SER A 23 -58.01 22.31 -10.71
C SER A 23 -58.28 22.31 -12.22
N LYS A 24 -59.39 22.92 -12.64
CA LYS A 24 -59.57 23.40 -14.02
C LYS A 24 -59.90 24.89 -14.00
N THR A 25 -59.38 25.65 -14.96
CA THR A 25 -59.55 27.11 -15.02
C THR A 25 -61.01 27.56 -15.11
N THR A 26 -61.88 26.71 -15.69
CA THR A 26 -63.31 26.97 -15.88
C THR A 26 -64.20 26.56 -14.70
N CYS A 27 -63.64 25.96 -13.64
CA CYS A 27 -64.44 25.41 -12.54
C CYS A 27 -64.69 26.44 -11.40
N PRO A 28 -65.94 26.84 -11.13
CA PRO A 28 -66.25 27.80 -10.06
C PRO A 28 -65.94 27.26 -8.66
N PHE A 29 -66.02 25.94 -8.46
CA PHE A 29 -65.70 25.29 -7.20
C PHE A 29 -64.18 25.29 -6.91
N CYS A 30 -63.35 25.17 -7.94
CA CYS A 30 -61.90 25.33 -7.81
C CYS A 30 -61.54 26.75 -7.36
N THR A 31 -62.17 27.77 -7.95
CA THR A 31 -61.98 29.17 -7.54
C THR A 31 -62.35 29.38 -6.08
N ARG A 32 -63.45 28.78 -5.62
CA ARG A 32 -63.90 28.88 -4.22
C ARG A 32 -62.88 28.27 -3.23
N VAL A 33 -62.29 27.12 -3.56
CA VAL A 33 -61.24 26.49 -2.73
C VAL A 33 -59.94 27.32 -2.76
N LYS A 34 -59.54 27.86 -3.91
CA LYS A 34 -58.37 28.76 -4.00
C LYS A 34 -58.55 30.01 -3.14
N LEU A 35 -59.75 30.61 -3.16
CA LEU A 35 -60.10 31.75 -2.32
C LEU A 35 -60.10 31.41 -0.83
N LEU A 36 -60.52 30.20 -0.44
CA LEU A 36 -60.41 29.74 0.95
C LEU A 36 -58.95 29.68 1.41
N PHE A 37 -58.05 29.02 0.67
CA PHE A 37 -56.64 28.96 1.08
C PHE A 37 -56.00 30.36 1.06
N LYS A 38 -56.40 31.22 0.12
CA LYS A 38 -56.01 32.64 0.12
C LYS A 38 -56.47 33.38 1.38
N SER A 39 -57.68 33.15 1.88
CA SER A 39 -58.16 33.79 3.12
C SER A 39 -57.47 33.23 4.37
N LEU A 40 -56.97 32.00 4.31
CA LEU A 40 -56.12 31.40 5.35
C LEU A 40 -54.65 31.83 5.26
N ASN A 41 -54.31 32.70 4.30
CA ASN A 41 -52.95 33.14 4.02
C ASN A 41 -51.99 31.98 3.69
N ILE A 42 -52.50 30.95 3.01
CA ILE A 42 -51.75 29.77 2.57
C ILE A 42 -51.73 29.79 1.05
N SER A 43 -50.54 29.68 0.46
CA SER A 43 -50.36 29.63 -1.00
C SER A 43 -50.29 28.17 -1.47
N PRO A 44 -51.37 27.57 -2.00
CA PRO A 44 -51.35 26.21 -2.52
C PRO A 44 -50.63 26.15 -3.87
N LEU A 45 -49.97 25.02 -4.16
CA LEU A 45 -49.64 24.70 -5.54
C LEU A 45 -50.93 24.39 -6.29
N VAL A 46 -51.22 25.15 -7.34
CA VAL A 46 -52.38 24.90 -8.22
C VAL A 46 -51.88 24.29 -9.52
N TYR A 47 -52.38 23.11 -9.86
CA TYR A 47 -52.10 22.45 -11.13
C TYR A 47 -53.38 22.43 -11.97
N GLU A 48 -53.40 23.19 -13.05
CA GLU A 48 -54.58 23.34 -13.91
C GLU A 48 -54.60 22.25 -14.99
N LEU A 49 -55.42 21.22 -14.77
CA LEU A 49 -55.47 20.02 -15.62
C LEU A 49 -55.98 20.30 -17.04
N ASP A 50 -56.60 21.45 -17.28
CA ASP A 50 -57.09 21.87 -18.60
C ASP A 50 -56.08 22.71 -19.39
N THR A 51 -55.02 23.24 -18.75
CA THR A 51 -53.97 24.01 -19.44
C THR A 51 -52.66 23.25 -19.55
N GLU A 52 -52.42 22.28 -18.67
CA GLU A 52 -51.18 21.51 -18.65
C GLU A 52 -51.21 20.36 -19.69
N PRO A 53 -50.11 20.14 -20.46
CA PRO A 53 -50.08 19.16 -21.56
C PRO A 53 -50.40 17.72 -21.13
N ASP A 54 -50.08 17.36 -19.89
CA ASP A 54 -50.28 16.05 -19.29
C ASP A 54 -51.48 16.01 -18.32
N GLY A 55 -52.31 17.05 -18.33
CA GLY A 55 -53.42 17.21 -17.39
C GLY A 55 -54.45 16.08 -17.46
N GLN A 56 -54.72 15.51 -18.65
CA GLN A 56 -55.66 14.40 -18.78
C GLN A 56 -55.11 13.08 -18.21
N GLU A 57 -53.82 12.83 -18.35
CA GLU A 57 -53.13 11.65 -17.81
C GLU A 57 -53.05 11.74 -16.28
N ILE A 58 -52.68 12.91 -15.76
CA ILE A 58 -52.73 13.19 -14.32
C ILE A 58 -54.16 13.05 -13.78
N GLN A 59 -55.18 13.51 -14.51
CA GLN A 59 -56.58 13.35 -14.07
C GLN A 59 -57.00 11.88 -13.98
N ASN A 60 -56.54 11.03 -14.91
CA ASN A 60 -56.80 9.59 -14.87
C ASN A 60 -56.11 8.93 -13.68
N TYR A 61 -54.83 9.26 -13.45
CA TYR A 61 -54.08 8.76 -12.30
C TYR A 61 -54.67 9.22 -10.95
N LEU A 62 -55.10 10.49 -10.86
CA LEU A 62 -55.79 11.01 -9.67
C LEU A 62 -57.07 10.25 -9.39
N PHE A 63 -57.85 9.88 -10.42
CA PHE A 63 -59.02 9.04 -10.22
C PHE A 63 -58.66 7.65 -9.70
N GLU A 64 -57.58 7.04 -10.17
CA GLU A 64 -57.13 5.76 -9.64
C GLU A 64 -56.73 5.87 -8.16
N LEU A 65 -56.03 6.95 -7.80
CA LEU A 65 -55.51 7.22 -6.47
C LEU A 65 -56.61 7.59 -5.46
N THR A 66 -57.53 8.47 -5.83
CA THR A 66 -58.51 9.06 -4.89
C THR A 66 -59.93 8.59 -5.09
N LYS A 67 -60.20 7.88 -6.19
CA LYS A 67 -61.54 7.54 -6.69
C LYS A 67 -62.42 8.75 -7.01
N GLN A 68 -61.82 9.95 -7.16
CA GLN A 68 -62.51 11.18 -7.53
C GLN A 68 -62.07 11.71 -8.90
N ARG A 69 -63.01 11.77 -9.86
CA ARG A 69 -62.78 12.35 -11.20
C ARG A 69 -62.96 13.87 -11.25
N THR A 70 -63.73 14.42 -10.33
CA THR A 70 -64.12 15.83 -10.29
C THR A 70 -63.02 16.70 -9.70
N VAL A 71 -62.95 17.95 -10.17
CA VAL A 71 -62.09 19.00 -9.61
C VAL A 71 -62.93 19.96 -8.75
N PRO A 72 -62.35 20.60 -7.71
CA PRO A 72 -60.96 20.48 -7.28
C PRO A 72 -60.66 19.14 -6.59
N ASN A 73 -59.47 18.62 -6.78
CA ASN A 73 -58.97 17.47 -6.03
C ASN A 73 -57.82 17.98 -5.14
N VAL A 74 -58.08 18.07 -3.83
CA VAL A 74 -57.27 18.83 -2.86
C VAL A 74 -56.48 17.87 -1.98
N PHE A 75 -55.19 18.14 -1.83
CA PHE A 75 -54.30 17.44 -0.92
C PHE A 75 -53.68 18.42 0.07
N VAL A 76 -53.57 17.99 1.34
CA VAL A 76 -52.86 18.72 2.39
C VAL A 76 -51.87 17.74 3.04
N GLN A 77 -50.58 18.08 3.02
CA GLN A 77 -49.49 17.23 3.54
C GLN A 77 -49.49 15.82 2.96
N GLY A 78 -49.67 15.73 1.64
CA GLY A 78 -49.76 14.46 0.94
C GLY A 78 -51.05 13.65 1.18
N LYS A 79 -51.95 14.09 2.07
CA LYS A 79 -53.22 13.42 2.34
C LYS A 79 -54.34 14.03 1.51
N HIS A 80 -55.12 13.19 0.84
CA HIS A 80 -56.27 13.62 0.06
C HIS A 80 -57.38 14.12 0.99
N VAL A 81 -57.85 15.34 0.75
CA VAL A 81 -58.94 15.99 1.50
C VAL A 81 -60.28 15.80 0.78
N GLY A 82 -60.29 15.84 -0.55
CA GLY A 82 -61.51 15.68 -1.36
C GLY A 82 -61.82 16.87 -2.25
N GLY A 83 -63.11 17.03 -2.55
CA GLY A 83 -63.68 18.09 -3.38
C GLY A 83 -63.80 19.44 -2.67
N CYS A 84 -64.53 20.37 -3.31
CA CYS A 84 -64.83 21.67 -2.71
C CYS A 84 -65.65 21.54 -1.42
N ASP A 85 -66.69 20.70 -1.43
CA ASP A 85 -67.56 20.53 -0.26
C ASP A 85 -66.82 19.86 0.91
N ASP A 86 -65.99 18.84 0.62
CA ASP A 86 -65.16 18.17 1.63
C ASP A 86 -64.16 19.14 2.26
N THR A 87 -63.50 19.95 1.42
CA THR A 87 -62.53 20.96 1.89
C THR A 87 -63.21 22.03 2.74
N MET A 88 -64.39 22.50 2.34
CA MET A 88 -65.17 23.47 3.11
C MET A 88 -65.70 22.89 4.43
N LYS A 89 -66.12 21.62 4.42
CA LYS A 89 -66.55 20.91 5.63
C LYS A 89 -65.39 20.69 6.59
N ALA A 90 -64.23 20.29 6.08
CA ALA A 90 -63.00 20.15 6.86
C ALA A 90 -62.55 21.50 7.44
N TYR A 91 -62.77 22.61 6.74
CA TYR A 91 -62.53 23.94 7.28
C TYR A 91 -63.53 24.28 8.40
N GLY A 92 -64.83 24.10 8.15
CA GLY A 92 -65.90 24.43 9.10
C GLY A 92 -65.85 23.64 10.40
N ASN A 93 -65.37 22.39 10.37
CA ASN A 93 -65.23 21.56 11.57
C ASN A 93 -63.82 21.62 12.20
N GLY A 94 -62.92 22.46 11.69
CA GLY A 94 -61.56 22.66 12.22
C GLY A 94 -60.54 21.59 11.84
N THR A 95 -60.94 20.51 11.16
CA THR A 95 -60.02 19.43 10.74
C THR A 95 -58.96 19.94 9.78
N LEU A 96 -59.32 20.81 8.84
CA LEU A 96 -58.38 21.40 7.88
C LEU A 96 -57.29 22.20 8.60
N ASN A 97 -57.65 22.98 9.63
CA ASN A 97 -56.69 23.73 10.43
C ASN A 97 -55.74 22.81 11.22
N SER A 98 -56.23 21.66 11.69
CA SER A 98 -55.40 20.64 12.33
C SER A 98 -54.43 20.00 11.33
N MET A 99 -54.91 19.65 10.14
CA MET A 99 -54.08 19.10 9.06
C MET A 99 -53.00 20.10 8.64
N LEU A 100 -53.32 21.39 8.54
CA LEU A 100 -52.35 22.44 8.18
C LEU A 100 -51.31 22.69 9.28
N LYS A 101 -51.64 22.45 10.57
CA LYS A 101 -50.71 22.57 11.71
C LYS A 101 -49.81 21.33 11.89
N GLY A 102 -50.21 20.16 11.37
CA GLY A 102 -49.59 18.86 11.62
C GLY A 102 -48.32 18.51 10.83
N GLY A 103 -47.74 19.46 10.10
CA GLY A 103 -46.59 19.19 9.23
C GLY A 103 -45.79 20.45 9.01
N SER A 104 -44.56 20.42 9.51
CA SER A 104 -43.59 21.48 9.28
C SER A 104 -43.15 21.45 7.82
N VAL A 105 -43.77 22.25 6.97
CA VAL A 105 -42.93 22.97 6.01
C VAL A 105 -42.13 23.92 6.86
N ALA A 106 -40.82 23.67 6.97
CA ALA A 106 -39.92 24.60 7.65
C ALA A 106 -40.24 26.01 7.13
N SER A 107 -40.58 26.93 8.03
CA SER A 107 -40.75 28.33 7.66
C SER A 107 -39.52 28.77 6.85
N PRO A 108 -39.64 29.71 5.89
CA PRO A 108 -38.50 30.24 5.15
C PRO A 108 -37.32 30.56 6.07
N GLU A 109 -37.61 31.10 7.26
CA GLU A 109 -36.71 31.25 8.40
C GLU A 109 -35.98 29.96 8.80
N LYS A 110 -36.70 28.89 9.20
CA LYS A 110 -36.07 27.62 9.61
C LYS A 110 -35.23 26.99 8.50
N LYS A 111 -35.64 27.10 7.23
CA LYS A 111 -34.89 26.55 6.09
C LYS A 111 -33.62 27.36 5.80
N ILE A 112 -33.69 28.69 5.87
CA ILE A 112 -32.52 29.55 5.74
C ILE A 112 -31.56 29.30 6.91
N GLN A 113 -32.07 29.27 8.14
CA GLN A 113 -31.27 29.04 9.34
C GLN A 113 -30.50 27.71 9.27
N ALA A 114 -31.16 26.62 8.88
CA ALA A 114 -30.50 25.32 8.71
C ALA A 114 -29.38 25.35 7.66
N LEU A 115 -29.59 26.05 6.52
CA LEU A 115 -28.56 26.19 5.49
C LEU A 115 -27.35 26.99 5.99
N LEU A 116 -27.60 28.04 6.78
CA LEU A 116 -26.57 28.91 7.34
C LEU A 116 -25.76 28.23 8.45
N GLU A 117 -26.35 27.30 9.18
CA GLU A 117 -25.68 26.48 10.21
C GLU A 117 -24.80 25.38 9.58
N GLU A 118 -25.30 24.72 8.54
CA GLU A 118 -24.63 23.58 7.89
C GLU A 118 -23.46 23.99 6.99
N HIS A 119 -23.51 25.18 6.38
CA HIS A 119 -22.53 25.60 5.38
C HIS A 119 -21.84 26.90 5.77
N SER A 120 -20.51 26.92 5.66
CA SER A 120 -19.70 28.12 5.95
C SER A 120 -19.96 29.29 5.00
N VAL A 121 -20.40 29.02 3.76
CA VAL A 121 -20.79 30.04 2.79
C VAL A 121 -22.05 29.60 2.06
N VAL A 122 -23.09 30.42 2.11
CA VAL A 122 -24.37 30.19 1.40
C VAL A 122 -24.65 31.37 0.47
N ILE A 123 -25.01 31.06 -0.77
CA ILE A 123 -25.32 32.05 -1.81
C ILE A 123 -26.74 31.76 -2.30
N PHE A 124 -27.68 32.62 -1.95
CA PHE A 124 -29.04 32.60 -2.50
C PHE A 124 -29.06 33.40 -3.80
N SER A 125 -29.47 32.78 -4.91
CA SER A 125 -29.49 33.47 -6.20
C SER A 125 -30.46 32.84 -7.20
N LYS A 126 -30.74 33.53 -8.30
CA LYS A 126 -31.43 32.95 -9.47
C LYS A 126 -30.43 32.27 -10.39
N SER A 127 -30.83 31.19 -11.06
CA SER A 127 -29.96 30.39 -11.93
C SER A 127 -29.41 31.16 -13.13
N THR A 128 -30.06 32.26 -13.53
CA THR A 128 -29.65 33.16 -14.62
C THR A 128 -28.80 34.35 -14.16
N CYS A 129 -28.48 34.48 -12.87
CA CYS A 129 -27.76 35.66 -12.35
C CYS A 129 -26.25 35.62 -12.66
N HIS A 130 -25.81 36.46 -13.60
CA HIS A 130 -24.41 36.55 -14.02
C HIS A 130 -23.44 36.92 -12.88
N ASN A 131 -23.87 37.78 -11.96
CA ASN A 131 -23.04 38.19 -10.82
C ASN A 131 -22.78 37.07 -9.82
N SER A 132 -23.62 36.04 -9.80
CA SER A 132 -23.47 34.89 -8.88
C SER A 132 -22.34 33.97 -9.29
N ALA A 133 -22.08 33.85 -10.60
CA ALA A 133 -20.92 33.13 -11.10
C ALA A 133 -19.62 33.78 -10.63
N LYS A 134 -19.56 35.11 -10.62
CA LYS A 134 -18.39 35.88 -10.15
C LYS A 134 -18.16 35.71 -8.66
N VAL A 135 -19.20 35.82 -7.82
CA VAL A 135 -19.10 35.54 -6.38
C VAL A 135 -18.63 34.11 -6.12
N LYS A 136 -19.18 33.13 -6.84
CA LYS A 136 -18.77 31.72 -6.72
C LYS A 136 -17.28 31.53 -7.02
N SER A 137 -16.75 32.19 -8.06
CA SER A 137 -15.33 32.14 -8.40
C SER A 137 -14.44 32.76 -7.33
N LEU A 138 -14.87 33.84 -6.66
CA LEU A 138 -14.13 34.45 -5.54
C LEU A 138 -13.86 33.44 -4.42
N PHE A 139 -14.89 32.72 -3.96
CA PHE A 139 -14.72 31.70 -2.93
C PHE A 139 -13.93 30.48 -3.42
N LYS A 140 -14.10 30.07 -4.69
CA LYS A 140 -13.34 28.97 -5.29
C LYS A 140 -11.83 29.25 -5.27
N ASN A 141 -11.41 30.49 -5.53
CA ASN A 141 -10.00 30.89 -5.49
C ASN A 141 -9.40 30.84 -4.06
N MET A 142 -10.24 30.88 -3.02
CA MET A 142 -9.82 30.66 -1.63
C MET A 142 -9.78 29.17 -1.23
N GLY A 143 -10.06 28.24 -2.15
CA GLY A 143 -10.22 26.82 -1.85
C GLY A 143 -11.57 26.46 -1.20
N ILE A 144 -12.54 27.39 -1.16
CA ILE A 144 -13.84 27.19 -0.51
C ILE A 144 -14.93 26.94 -1.54
N LYS A 145 -15.73 25.89 -1.32
CA LYS A 145 -16.86 25.55 -2.19
C LYS A 145 -18.18 26.07 -1.59
N PRO A 146 -18.74 27.20 -2.06
CA PRO A 146 -19.97 27.76 -1.48
C PRO A 146 -21.21 26.93 -1.85
N LYS A 147 -22.18 26.87 -0.94
CA LYS A 147 -23.50 26.28 -1.21
C LYS A 147 -24.37 27.25 -1.99
N MET A 148 -24.69 26.88 -3.23
CA MET A 148 -25.62 27.63 -4.07
C MET A 148 -27.06 27.19 -3.79
N TYR A 149 -27.95 28.15 -3.53
CA TYR A 149 -29.38 27.92 -3.41
C TYR A 149 -30.12 28.71 -4.50
N HIS A 150 -30.70 27.99 -5.46
CA HIS A 150 -31.30 28.58 -6.65
C HIS A 150 -32.78 28.92 -6.44
N LEU A 151 -33.07 30.17 -6.11
CA LEU A 151 -34.40 30.67 -5.74
C LEU A 151 -35.45 30.46 -6.85
N ASP A 152 -35.05 30.45 -8.11
CA ASP A 152 -35.94 30.25 -9.26
C ASP A 152 -36.22 28.76 -9.59
N LYS A 153 -35.50 27.84 -8.93
CA LYS A 153 -35.67 26.39 -9.12
C LYS A 153 -36.40 25.71 -7.97
N GLU A 154 -36.74 26.47 -6.93
CA GLU A 154 -37.32 25.95 -5.70
C GLU A 154 -38.78 26.41 -5.59
N SER A 155 -39.69 25.48 -5.28
CA SER A 155 -41.14 25.74 -5.10
C SER A 155 -41.42 26.85 -4.08
N ASN A 156 -40.54 27.02 -3.09
CA ASN A 156 -40.68 27.98 -2.00
C ASN A 156 -39.80 29.23 -2.22
N GLY A 157 -39.14 29.34 -3.38
CA GLY A 157 -38.07 30.30 -3.60
C GLY A 157 -38.52 31.77 -3.59
N VAL A 158 -39.76 32.06 -3.98
CA VAL A 158 -40.36 33.40 -3.87
C VAL A 158 -40.51 33.81 -2.40
N LEU A 159 -41.03 32.93 -1.54
CA LEU A 159 -41.19 33.18 -0.10
C LEU A 159 -39.84 33.34 0.61
N ILE A 160 -38.83 32.55 0.21
CA ILE A 160 -37.46 32.68 0.71
C ILE A 160 -36.87 34.02 0.25
N GLN A 161 -37.09 34.43 -1.00
CA GLN A 161 -36.63 35.72 -1.50
C GLN A 161 -37.29 36.89 -0.75
N GLU A 162 -38.60 36.85 -0.53
CA GLU A 162 -39.32 37.86 0.26
C GLU A 162 -38.80 37.94 1.69
N TYR A 163 -38.58 36.78 2.33
CA TYR A 163 -38.03 36.71 3.69
C TYR A 163 -36.61 37.29 3.75
N LEU A 164 -35.74 36.89 2.81
CA LEU A 164 -34.38 37.44 2.73
C LEU A 164 -34.44 38.95 2.51
N SER A 165 -35.28 39.43 1.60
CA SER A 165 -35.43 40.84 1.29
C SER A 165 -35.92 41.67 2.48
N HIS A 166 -36.89 41.18 3.23
CA HIS A 166 -37.37 41.82 4.44
C HIS A 166 -36.29 41.90 5.53
N ASN A 167 -35.55 40.80 5.78
CA ASN A 167 -34.57 40.73 6.87
C ASN A 167 -33.23 41.40 6.54
N THR A 168 -32.81 41.36 5.28
CA THR A 168 -31.54 41.96 4.83
C THR A 168 -31.70 43.40 4.35
N LYS A 169 -32.96 43.88 4.23
CA LYS A 169 -33.32 45.17 3.61
C LYS A 169 -32.75 45.33 2.19
N SER A 170 -32.61 44.23 1.45
CA SER A 170 -32.04 44.20 0.09
C SER A 170 -32.84 43.30 -0.85
N ASN A 171 -33.15 43.80 -2.04
CA ASN A 171 -33.83 43.01 -3.09
C ASN A 171 -32.86 42.45 -4.14
N SER A 172 -31.55 42.62 -3.93
CA SER A 172 -30.52 42.20 -4.89
C SER A 172 -30.19 40.70 -4.79
N THR A 173 -29.91 40.09 -5.94
CA THR A 173 -29.32 38.75 -6.02
C THR A 173 -27.94 38.85 -6.69
N PRO A 174 -26.92 38.08 -6.27
CA PRO A 174 -26.95 37.09 -5.18
C PRO A 174 -27.08 37.73 -3.79
N THR A 175 -27.65 37.01 -2.83
CA THR A 175 -27.61 37.33 -1.39
C THR A 175 -26.61 36.38 -0.73
N VAL A 176 -25.51 36.91 -0.21
CA VAL A 176 -24.37 36.13 0.28
C VAL A 176 -24.29 36.15 1.80
N PHE A 177 -24.14 34.96 2.38
CA PHE A 177 -23.87 34.78 3.80
C PHE A 177 -22.56 34.02 3.99
N VAL A 178 -21.76 34.46 4.96
CA VAL A 178 -20.52 33.80 5.38
C VAL A 178 -20.61 33.57 6.89
N ARG A 179 -20.53 32.31 7.32
CA ARG A 179 -20.72 31.86 8.72
C ARG A 179 -21.99 32.45 9.35
N GLY A 180 -23.12 32.36 8.63
CA GLY A 180 -24.40 32.90 9.06
C GLY A 180 -24.52 34.44 9.05
N LYS A 181 -23.42 35.18 8.89
CA LYS A 181 -23.45 36.64 8.77
C LYS A 181 -23.81 37.06 7.34
N TYR A 182 -24.80 37.92 7.21
CA TYR A 182 -25.15 38.56 5.94
C TYR A 182 -24.03 39.50 5.49
N ILE A 183 -23.52 39.29 4.27
CA ILE A 183 -22.44 40.10 3.68
C ILE A 183 -22.98 41.12 2.69
N GLY A 184 -23.96 40.73 1.87
CA GLY A 184 -24.54 41.60 0.85
C GLY A 184 -24.65 40.96 -0.53
N GLY A 185 -24.71 41.82 -1.54
CA GLY A 185 -24.69 41.45 -2.95
C GLY A 185 -23.29 41.22 -3.50
N PHE A 186 -23.16 41.22 -4.82
CA PHE A 186 -21.86 41.02 -5.48
C PHE A 186 -20.83 42.10 -5.12
N TYR A 187 -21.22 43.37 -5.10
CA TYR A 187 -20.29 44.48 -4.85
C TYR A 187 -19.83 44.50 -3.39
N GLU A 188 -20.76 44.31 -2.45
CA GLU A 188 -20.47 44.23 -1.02
C GLU A 188 -19.59 43.01 -0.71
N THR A 189 -19.86 41.87 -1.33
CA THR A 189 -19.04 40.66 -1.17
C THR A 189 -17.63 40.86 -1.74
N SER A 190 -17.50 41.51 -2.90
CA SER A 190 -16.19 41.81 -3.50
C SER A 190 -15.38 42.79 -2.65
N LYS A 191 -16.06 43.79 -2.04
CA LYS A 191 -15.43 44.73 -1.10
C LYS A 191 -15.01 44.04 0.19
N ALA A 192 -15.89 43.26 0.82
CA ALA A 192 -15.59 42.49 2.03
C ALA A 192 -14.48 41.45 1.82
N PHE A 193 -14.32 40.95 0.58
CA PHE A 193 -13.18 40.14 0.18
C PHE A 193 -11.88 40.96 0.16
N GLY A 194 -11.87 42.12 -0.52
CA GLY A 194 -10.71 43.01 -0.62
C GLY A 194 -10.26 43.56 0.74
N ASP A 195 -11.21 43.89 1.61
CA ASP A 195 -10.96 44.43 2.95
C ASP A 195 -10.59 43.34 3.99
N GLY A 196 -10.53 42.07 3.57
CA GLY A 196 -10.15 40.93 4.42
C GLY A 196 -11.23 40.45 5.41
N GLU A 197 -12.41 41.06 5.42
CA GLU A 197 -13.52 40.70 6.33
C GLU A 197 -13.97 39.25 6.14
N ILE A 198 -14.08 38.79 4.88
CA ILE A 198 -14.48 37.41 4.57
C ILE A 198 -13.47 36.41 5.14
N LYS A 199 -12.17 36.70 5.00
CA LYS A 199 -11.10 35.85 5.54
C LYS A 199 -11.19 35.76 7.06
N ARG A 200 -11.46 36.89 7.74
CA ARG A 200 -11.64 36.94 9.19
C ARG A 200 -12.86 36.17 9.68
N LEU A 201 -13.99 36.25 8.96
CA LEU A 201 -15.19 35.49 9.33
C LEU A 201 -14.96 33.99 9.16
N LEU A 202 -14.29 33.57 8.09
CA LEU A 202 -14.02 32.16 7.83
C LEU A 202 -13.04 31.55 8.82
N SER A 203 -12.13 32.35 9.40
CA SER A 203 -11.26 31.91 10.49
C SER A 203 -11.96 31.74 11.85
N MET A 204 -13.25 32.08 11.96
CA MET A 204 -14.03 31.82 13.19
C MET A 204 -14.54 30.37 13.22
N PRO A 205 -14.48 29.66 14.37
CA PRO A 205 -14.97 28.29 14.53
C PRO A 205 -16.47 28.14 14.20
N ASN A 206 -16.88 27.12 13.43
CA ASN A 206 -18.30 26.75 13.29
C ASN A 206 -18.66 25.55 14.17
N LEU A 207 -18.77 25.81 15.47
CA LEU A 207 -19.01 24.80 16.49
C LEU A 207 -20.35 24.07 16.33
N VAL A 208 -21.38 24.70 15.74
CA VAL A 208 -22.73 24.12 15.62
C VAL A 208 -22.76 22.89 14.70
N ALA A 209 -22.11 22.98 13.53
CA ALA A 209 -22.03 21.87 12.59
C ALA A 209 -21.18 20.72 13.14
N SER A 210 -20.02 21.03 13.73
CA SER A 210 -19.13 20.04 14.33
C SER A 210 -19.76 19.37 15.55
N GLU A 211 -20.58 20.08 16.35
CA GLU A 211 -21.28 19.50 17.49
C GLU A 211 -22.37 18.51 17.06
N LYS A 212 -23.07 18.79 15.97
CA LYS A 212 -24.00 17.82 15.36
C LYS A 212 -23.26 16.55 14.91
N LYS A 213 -22.14 16.71 14.20
CA LYS A 213 -21.30 15.59 13.71
C LYS A 213 -20.72 14.77 14.86
N PHE A 214 -20.24 15.41 15.92
CA PHE A 214 -19.77 14.76 17.15
C PHE A 214 -20.86 13.85 17.75
N ASN A 215 -22.07 14.38 17.95
CA ASN A 215 -23.20 13.64 18.52
C ASN A 215 -23.63 12.46 17.63
N GLU A 216 -23.60 12.62 16.31
CA GLU A 216 -23.89 11.53 15.36
C GLU A 216 -22.84 10.42 15.42
N LEU A 217 -21.55 10.77 15.49
CA LEU A 217 -20.45 9.81 15.56
C LEU A 217 -20.55 8.92 16.80
N ILE A 218 -20.71 9.51 17.99
CA ILE A 218 -20.75 8.74 19.25
C ILE A 218 -22.05 7.95 19.42
N LYS A 219 -23.12 8.35 18.72
CA LYS A 219 -24.42 7.64 18.74
C LYS A 219 -24.45 6.48 17.74
N ALA A 220 -23.86 6.64 16.57
CA ALA A 220 -23.88 5.63 15.51
C ALA A 220 -22.87 4.50 15.73
N ASN A 221 -21.83 4.72 16.54
CA ASN A 221 -20.72 3.80 16.70
C ASN A 221 -20.57 3.34 18.15
N LYS A 222 -20.27 2.06 18.32
CA LYS A 222 -20.08 1.44 19.64
C LYS A 222 -18.86 1.99 20.37
N VAL A 223 -17.77 2.24 19.63
CA VAL A 223 -16.54 2.83 20.14
C VAL A 223 -16.04 3.88 19.16
N VAL A 224 -15.82 5.10 19.64
CA VAL A 224 -15.23 6.21 18.87
C VAL A 224 -14.01 6.72 19.61
N ILE A 225 -12.88 6.82 18.93
CA ILE A 225 -11.64 7.40 19.44
C ILE A 225 -11.40 8.68 18.67
N PHE A 226 -11.44 9.83 19.34
CA PHE A 226 -11.01 11.09 18.77
C PHE A 226 -9.54 11.31 19.13
N SER A 227 -8.68 11.52 18.14
CA SER A 227 -7.26 11.73 18.40
C SER A 227 -6.59 12.53 17.30
N LYS A 228 -5.43 13.11 17.63
CA LYS A 228 -4.41 13.44 16.64
C LYS A 228 -3.54 12.21 16.36
N THR A 229 -2.72 12.21 15.31
CA THR A 229 -1.74 11.15 15.05
C THR A 229 -0.69 11.05 16.17
N THR A 230 -1.01 10.34 17.26
CA THR A 230 -0.18 10.18 18.45
C THR A 230 -0.01 8.70 18.84
N PRO A 231 1.08 8.32 19.54
CA PRO A 231 1.28 6.94 20.00
C PRO A 231 0.14 6.39 20.86
N ASP A 232 -0.47 7.24 21.68
CA ASP A 232 -1.51 6.83 22.64
C ASP A 232 -2.84 6.48 21.94
N ALA A 233 -3.17 7.13 20.82
CA ALA A 233 -4.31 6.76 19.99
C ALA A 233 -4.24 5.30 19.53
N TYR A 234 -3.04 4.84 19.15
CA TYR A 234 -2.82 3.45 18.73
C TYR A 234 -2.91 2.47 19.89
N LYS A 235 -2.43 2.84 21.08
CA LYS A 235 -2.53 1.98 22.28
C LYS A 235 -3.99 1.77 22.69
N VAL A 236 -4.79 2.83 22.69
CA VAL A 236 -6.25 2.75 22.91
C VAL A 236 -6.89 1.85 21.85
N LYS A 237 -6.53 2.01 20.57
CA LYS A 237 -7.04 1.18 19.48
C LYS A 237 -6.74 -0.31 19.69
N ASP A 238 -5.52 -0.65 20.13
CA ASP A 238 -5.11 -2.03 20.41
C ASP A 238 -5.92 -2.66 21.55
N ILE A 239 -6.23 -1.90 22.61
CA ILE A 239 -7.10 -2.35 23.71
C ILE A 239 -8.46 -2.83 23.19
N PHE A 240 -9.13 -2.03 22.34
CA PHE A 240 -10.43 -2.44 21.79
C PHE A 240 -10.33 -3.63 20.83
N TYR A 241 -9.23 -3.74 20.08
CA TYR A 241 -8.99 -4.94 19.27
C TYR A 241 -8.83 -6.21 20.11
N ARG A 242 -8.17 -6.13 21.28
CA ARG A 242 -8.09 -7.25 22.23
C ARG A 242 -9.46 -7.63 22.79
N LEU A 243 -10.34 -6.65 22.99
CA LEU A 243 -11.75 -6.85 23.35
C LEU A 243 -12.63 -7.33 22.17
N GLY A 244 -12.06 -7.61 21.00
CA GLY A 244 -12.80 -8.06 19.82
C GLY A 244 -13.68 -6.99 19.16
N VAL A 245 -13.47 -5.71 19.47
CA VAL A 245 -14.25 -4.60 18.92
C VAL A 245 -13.38 -3.69 18.07
N LYS A 246 -13.83 -3.41 16.84
CA LYS A 246 -13.17 -2.46 15.95
C LYS A 246 -13.66 -1.03 16.25
N PRO A 247 -12.81 -0.13 16.77
CA PRO A 247 -13.21 1.25 17.02
C PRO A 247 -13.24 2.07 15.72
N VAL A 248 -14.10 3.09 15.68
CA VAL A 248 -14.00 4.19 14.69
C VAL A 248 -13.01 5.21 15.24
N VAL A 249 -11.99 5.54 14.44
CA VAL A 249 -11.00 6.56 14.80
C VAL A 249 -11.29 7.81 13.99
N TYR A 250 -11.49 8.93 14.70
CA TYR A 250 -11.68 10.25 14.10
C TYR A 250 -10.39 11.06 14.27
N SER A 251 -9.71 11.29 13.15
CA SER A 251 -8.40 11.94 13.12
C SER A 251 -8.55 13.46 13.06
N LEU A 252 -8.18 14.15 14.15
CA LEU A 252 -8.32 15.60 14.30
C LEU A 252 -7.29 16.38 13.45
N ASP A 253 -6.21 15.75 13.00
CA ASP A 253 -5.20 16.36 12.13
C ASP A 253 -5.45 16.11 10.63
N GLU A 254 -6.31 15.14 10.29
CA GLU A 254 -6.67 14.83 8.89
C GLU A 254 -8.01 15.44 8.47
N GLU A 255 -8.91 15.68 9.44
CA GLU A 255 -10.26 16.15 9.16
C GLU A 255 -10.36 17.70 9.09
N PRO A 256 -11.09 18.26 8.11
CA PRO A 256 -11.18 19.71 7.90
C PRO A 256 -11.79 20.52 9.06
N ASP A 257 -12.52 19.85 9.96
CA ASP A 257 -13.18 20.40 11.15
C ASP A 257 -12.52 19.92 12.46
N GLY A 258 -11.27 19.45 12.37
CA GLY A 258 -10.52 18.88 13.48
C GLY A 258 -10.31 19.83 14.67
N ASP A 259 -10.02 21.11 14.41
CA ASP A 259 -9.84 22.12 15.46
C ASP A 259 -11.15 22.40 16.21
N GLU A 260 -12.29 22.48 15.50
CA GLU A 260 -13.60 22.62 16.13
C GLU A 260 -14.00 21.37 16.92
N MET A 261 -13.70 20.18 16.37
CA MET A 261 -13.96 18.91 17.05
C MET A 261 -13.14 18.78 18.34
N GLU A 262 -11.88 19.23 18.33
CA GLU A 262 -11.03 19.27 19.53
C GLU A 262 -11.59 20.20 20.62
N GLN A 263 -12.15 21.35 20.24
CA GLN A 263 -12.83 22.25 21.19
C GLN A 263 -14.07 21.60 21.81
N ILE A 264 -14.87 20.89 21.02
CA ILE A 264 -16.05 20.16 21.52
C ILE A 264 -15.62 19.03 22.47
N ILE A 265 -14.61 18.25 22.10
CA ILE A 265 -14.07 17.19 22.94
C ILE A 265 -13.58 17.75 24.27
N LYS A 266 -12.90 18.90 24.28
CA LYS A 266 -12.44 19.56 25.50
C LYS A 266 -13.60 19.94 26.43
N GLN A 267 -14.74 20.38 25.88
CA GLN A 267 -15.94 20.65 26.67
C GLN A 267 -16.60 19.38 27.23
N ARG A 268 -16.46 18.24 26.54
CA ARG A 268 -17.11 16.96 26.89
C ARG A 268 -16.24 16.03 27.75
N SER A 269 -14.94 16.30 27.84
CA SER A 269 -13.95 15.38 28.46
C SER A 269 -13.31 15.86 29.76
N GLU A 270 -13.63 17.07 30.21
CA GLU A 270 -13.07 17.75 31.40
C GLU A 270 -11.54 18.00 31.35
N SER A 271 -10.71 17.05 30.88
CA SER A 271 -9.26 17.18 30.75
C SER A 271 -8.79 17.71 29.39
N GLY A 272 -9.52 17.42 28.31
CA GLY A 272 -9.12 17.76 26.93
C GLY A 272 -7.85 17.08 26.42
N VAL A 273 -7.30 16.10 27.15
CA VAL A 273 -6.07 15.39 26.77
C VAL A 273 -6.41 14.29 25.76
N LEU A 274 -5.85 14.35 24.55
CA LEU A 274 -6.06 13.35 23.50
C LEU A 274 -5.15 12.12 23.66
N PRO A 275 -5.56 10.93 23.18
CA PRO A 275 -6.85 10.61 22.57
C PRO A 275 -8.00 10.70 23.58
N GLN A 276 -9.23 10.88 23.12
CA GLN A 276 -10.45 10.80 23.94
C GLN A 276 -11.38 9.73 23.39
N THR A 277 -11.82 8.83 24.26
CA THR A 277 -12.53 7.60 23.87
C THR A 277 -13.94 7.61 24.38
N PHE A 278 -14.90 7.41 23.47
CA PHE A 278 -16.31 7.27 23.78
C PHE A 278 -16.77 5.84 23.50
N VAL A 279 -17.40 5.20 24.48
CA VAL A 279 -18.00 3.88 24.36
C VAL A 279 -19.50 4.00 24.60
N GLN A 280 -20.31 3.62 23.62
CA GLN A 280 -21.77 3.73 23.64
C GLN A 280 -22.27 5.15 24.00
N GLY A 281 -21.55 6.19 23.55
CA GLY A 281 -21.87 7.59 23.84
C GLY A 281 -21.35 8.11 25.18
N THR A 282 -20.82 7.25 26.06
CA THR A 282 -20.22 7.65 27.34
C THR A 282 -18.72 7.89 27.17
N ASN A 283 -18.20 8.98 27.74
CA ASN A 283 -16.77 9.24 27.73
C ASN A 283 -16.05 8.31 28.72
N VAL A 284 -15.13 7.49 28.21
CA VAL A 284 -14.21 6.65 29.01
C VAL A 284 -12.93 7.42 29.35
N GLY A 285 -12.56 8.38 28.51
CA GLY A 285 -11.44 9.29 28.77
C GLY A 285 -10.22 9.05 27.88
N ASN A 286 -9.07 9.48 28.41
CA ASN A 286 -7.79 9.39 27.73
C ASN A 286 -7.17 7.98 27.82
N TYR A 287 -5.97 7.81 27.25
CA TYR A 287 -5.30 6.50 27.24
C TYR A 287 -5.14 5.88 28.63
N ASP A 288 -4.69 6.65 29.63
CA ASP A 288 -4.46 6.11 30.98
C ASP A 288 -5.77 5.65 31.62
N GLN A 289 -6.85 6.42 31.43
CA GLN A 289 -8.18 6.07 31.93
C GLN A 289 -8.76 4.83 31.22
N VAL A 290 -8.62 4.75 29.90
CA VAL A 290 -9.04 3.56 29.12
C VAL A 290 -8.24 2.33 29.53
N LYS A 291 -6.94 2.48 29.80
CA LYS A 291 -6.08 1.39 30.28
C LYS A 291 -6.52 0.89 31.65
N GLU A 292 -6.80 1.79 32.60
CA GLU A 292 -7.28 1.43 33.94
C GLU A 292 -8.65 0.71 33.89
N GLU A 293 -9.57 1.22 33.07
CA GLU A 293 -10.87 0.60 32.82
C GLU A 293 -10.73 -0.80 32.18
N TYR A 294 -9.76 -0.98 31.30
CA TYR A 294 -9.44 -2.28 30.68
C TYR A 294 -8.84 -3.26 31.68
N GLU A 295 -7.83 -2.85 32.45
CA GLU A 295 -7.15 -3.69 33.43
C GLU A 295 -8.07 -4.10 34.60
N SER A 296 -9.03 -3.24 34.96
CA SER A 296 -10.06 -3.56 35.97
C SER A 296 -11.23 -4.42 35.43
N GLY A 297 -11.23 -4.75 34.13
CA GLY A 297 -12.29 -5.51 33.47
C GLY A 297 -13.61 -4.77 33.26
N LYS A 298 -13.72 -3.51 33.72
CA LYS A 298 -14.91 -2.66 33.55
C LYS A 298 -15.18 -2.36 32.08
N LEU A 299 -14.12 -2.03 31.32
CA LEU A 299 -14.23 -1.75 29.89
C LEU A 299 -14.75 -2.96 29.11
N GLY A 300 -14.28 -4.17 29.45
CA GLY A 300 -14.75 -5.41 28.85
C GLY A 300 -16.25 -5.62 29.06
N LYS A 301 -16.74 -5.39 30.29
CA LYS A 301 -18.18 -5.47 30.62
C LYS A 301 -19.00 -4.41 29.88
N LEU A 302 -18.48 -3.18 29.79
CA LEU A 302 -19.13 -2.07 29.09
C LEU A 302 -19.24 -2.32 27.58
N VAL A 303 -18.22 -2.97 27.00
CA VAL A 303 -18.10 -3.15 25.55
C VAL A 303 -18.71 -4.49 25.11
N VAL A 304 -18.53 -5.59 25.83
CA VAL A 304 -18.88 -6.94 25.37
C VAL A 304 -20.07 -7.55 26.14
N GLY A 305 -20.45 -6.99 27.29
CA GLY A 305 -21.54 -7.48 28.14
C GLY A 305 -21.06 -8.39 29.27
N PRO A 306 -21.96 -8.95 30.10
CA PRO A 306 -21.61 -9.77 31.28
C PRO A 306 -20.90 -11.10 30.95
N GLU A 307 -20.83 -11.48 29.68
CA GLU A 307 -20.05 -12.63 29.17
C GLU A 307 -18.63 -12.25 28.73
N ALA A 308 -18.17 -11.03 29.02
CA ALA A 308 -16.77 -10.66 28.84
C ALA A 308 -15.91 -11.57 29.73
N ASN A 309 -15.33 -12.62 29.12
CA ASN A 309 -14.35 -13.48 29.75
C ASN A 309 -13.40 -12.62 30.59
N GLU A 310 -13.29 -12.98 31.87
CA GLU A 310 -12.11 -12.62 32.64
C GLU A 310 -10.89 -12.89 31.74
N ILE A 311 -9.94 -11.96 31.69
CA ILE A 311 -8.65 -12.25 31.08
C ILE A 311 -8.05 -13.31 32.00
N GLU A 312 -8.35 -14.58 31.74
CA GLU A 312 -7.61 -15.69 32.30
C GLU A 312 -6.17 -15.44 31.85
N VAL A 313 -5.31 -15.17 32.82
CA VAL A 313 -3.87 -15.23 32.62
C VAL A 313 -3.58 -16.71 32.35
N GLU A 314 -3.76 -17.14 31.10
CA GLU A 314 -3.28 -18.45 30.68
C GLU A 314 -1.75 -18.44 30.84
N ASP A 315 -1.23 -19.37 31.65
CA ASP A 315 0.20 -19.62 31.76
C ASP A 315 0.69 -20.22 30.43
N TYR A 316 1.25 -19.38 29.56
CA TYR A 316 1.92 -19.81 28.34
C TYR A 316 3.38 -20.18 28.62
N ASP A 317 3.94 -21.14 27.88
CA ASP A 317 5.35 -21.54 28.01
C ASP A 317 6.30 -20.37 27.68
N TYR A 318 5.90 -19.50 26.74
CA TYR A 318 6.68 -18.37 26.25
C TYR A 318 5.82 -17.12 25.99
N ASP A 319 6.43 -15.95 26.10
CA ASP A 319 5.81 -14.70 25.63
C ASP A 319 5.78 -14.65 24.10
N LEU A 320 6.82 -15.20 23.44
CA LEU A 320 6.95 -15.16 22.00
C LEU A 320 7.55 -16.47 21.45
N ILE A 321 6.86 -17.08 20.48
CA ILE A 321 7.44 -18.12 19.63
C ILE A 321 7.70 -17.57 18.23
N VAL A 322 8.94 -17.71 17.77
CA VAL A 322 9.34 -17.39 16.40
C VAL A 322 9.47 -18.68 15.60
N VAL A 323 8.75 -18.77 14.48
CA VAL A 323 8.74 -19.93 13.58
C VAL A 323 9.57 -19.60 12.33
N GLY A 324 10.81 -20.10 12.30
CA GLY A 324 11.78 -19.90 11.23
C GLY A 324 13.05 -19.19 11.73
N GLY A 325 14.19 -19.89 11.70
CA GLY A 325 15.50 -19.43 12.17
C GLY A 325 16.35 -18.74 11.11
N GLY A 326 15.71 -18.02 10.18
CA GLY A 326 16.37 -17.21 9.17
C GLY A 326 16.70 -15.79 9.65
N SER A 327 17.09 -14.92 8.72
CA SER A 327 17.55 -13.56 9.03
C SER A 327 16.55 -12.74 9.86
N GLY A 328 15.27 -12.74 9.47
CA GLY A 328 14.23 -12.01 10.20
C GLY A 328 13.91 -12.65 11.55
N GLY A 329 13.74 -13.97 11.60
CA GLY A 329 13.39 -14.67 12.83
C GLY A 329 14.49 -14.61 13.90
N LEU A 330 15.75 -14.78 13.50
CA LEU A 330 16.91 -14.59 14.40
C LEU A 330 17.00 -13.15 14.91
N ALA A 331 16.71 -12.15 14.07
CA ALA A 331 16.72 -10.76 14.48
C ALA A 331 15.60 -10.46 15.49
N ALA A 332 14.37 -10.90 15.21
CA ALA A 332 13.22 -10.73 16.09
C ALA A 332 13.42 -11.44 17.43
N ALA A 333 13.86 -12.71 17.42
CA ALA A 333 14.03 -13.49 18.64
C ALA A 333 15.10 -12.90 19.57
N LYS A 334 16.25 -12.49 19.01
CA LYS A 334 17.32 -11.85 19.80
C LYS A 334 16.90 -10.50 20.37
N GLU A 335 16.19 -9.69 19.58
CA GLU A 335 15.74 -8.38 20.02
C GLU A 335 14.66 -8.50 21.10
N ALA A 336 13.67 -9.38 20.92
CA ALA A 336 12.63 -9.62 21.92
C ALA A 336 13.21 -10.11 23.26
N ALA A 337 14.20 -11.01 23.21
CA ALA A 337 14.87 -11.49 24.42
C ALA A 337 15.70 -10.40 25.13
N ASN A 338 16.39 -9.53 24.38
CA ASN A 338 17.08 -8.37 24.96
C ASN A 338 16.10 -7.43 25.69
N LEU A 339 14.84 -7.38 25.23
CA LEU A 339 13.77 -6.56 25.80
C LEU A 339 12.97 -7.30 26.89
N GLY A 340 13.48 -8.43 27.38
CA GLY A 340 12.95 -9.13 28.55
C GLY A 340 11.84 -10.14 28.28
N LYS A 341 11.45 -10.39 27.01
CA LYS A 341 10.49 -11.45 26.69
C LYS A 341 11.13 -12.83 26.82
N SER A 342 10.36 -13.80 27.29
CA SER A 342 10.70 -15.23 27.17
C SER A 342 10.44 -15.69 25.73
N VAL A 343 11.45 -16.26 25.07
CA VAL A 343 11.40 -16.54 23.63
C VAL A 343 11.83 -17.97 23.31
N ALA A 344 11.04 -18.65 22.49
CA ALA A 344 11.49 -19.82 21.75
C ALA A 344 11.63 -19.53 20.25
N LEU A 345 12.70 -20.06 19.66
CA LEU A 345 12.93 -20.03 18.22
C LEU A 345 12.91 -21.45 17.66
N CYS A 346 11.95 -21.74 16.79
CA CYS A 346 11.81 -23.03 16.13
C CYS A 346 12.33 -22.92 14.69
N ASP A 347 13.32 -23.74 14.32
CA ASP A 347 13.85 -23.79 12.96
C ASP A 347 14.04 -25.24 12.52
N PHE A 348 13.72 -25.52 11.26
CA PHE A 348 13.97 -26.83 10.67
C PHE A 348 14.19 -26.72 9.17
N VAL A 349 15.33 -27.24 8.71
CA VAL A 349 15.69 -27.25 7.29
C VAL A 349 15.23 -28.56 6.66
N LYS A 350 14.10 -28.51 5.95
CA LYS A 350 13.68 -29.60 5.07
C LYS A 350 14.75 -29.85 3.99
N PRO A 351 15.26 -31.08 3.84
CA PRO A 351 16.25 -31.37 2.82
C PRO A 351 15.76 -31.03 1.40
N THR A 352 16.69 -30.72 0.50
CA THR A 352 16.41 -30.63 -0.94
C THR A 352 16.04 -32.02 -1.49
N PRO A 353 15.52 -32.14 -2.73
CA PRO A 353 15.37 -33.44 -3.39
C PRO A 353 16.67 -34.25 -3.46
N MET A 354 17.84 -33.58 -3.48
CA MET A 354 19.16 -34.22 -3.46
C MET A 354 19.61 -34.62 -2.04
N GLY A 355 18.82 -34.31 -1.01
CA GLY A 355 19.15 -34.59 0.39
C GLY A 355 19.99 -33.52 1.09
N THR A 356 20.28 -32.41 0.41
CA THR A 356 21.09 -31.31 0.97
C THR A 356 20.34 -30.63 2.11
N THR A 357 21.03 -30.38 3.22
CA THR A 357 20.53 -29.66 4.41
C THR A 357 21.65 -28.81 5.01
N TRP A 358 21.31 -27.88 5.91
CA TRP A 358 22.26 -26.93 6.49
C TRP A 358 21.88 -26.54 7.92
N GLY A 359 22.71 -25.70 8.54
CA GLY A 359 22.57 -25.26 9.93
C GLY A 359 21.70 -24.01 10.11
N LEU A 360 21.59 -23.56 11.37
CA LEU A 360 20.83 -22.36 11.75
C LEU A 360 21.37 -21.10 11.04
N GLY A 361 20.48 -20.20 10.61
CA GLY A 361 20.85 -18.97 9.88
C GLY A 361 19.94 -18.67 8.69
N GLY A 362 19.15 -19.64 8.26
CA GLY A 362 18.25 -19.57 7.11
C GLY A 362 18.97 -19.46 5.77
N THR A 363 18.23 -19.02 4.75
CA THR A 363 18.69 -18.97 3.35
C THR A 363 19.95 -18.14 3.18
N CYS A 364 19.96 -16.89 3.65
CA CYS A 364 21.03 -15.93 3.41
C CYS A 364 22.42 -16.45 3.83
N VAL A 365 22.49 -17.04 5.02
CA VAL A 365 23.71 -17.55 5.63
C VAL A 365 24.22 -18.78 4.90
N ASN A 366 23.33 -19.72 4.59
CA ASN A 366 23.74 -21.06 4.18
C ASN A 366 23.73 -21.28 2.65
N VAL A 367 22.76 -20.68 1.95
CA VAL A 367 22.45 -20.98 0.55
C VAL A 367 22.01 -19.73 -0.23
N GLY A 368 22.51 -18.58 0.17
CA GLY A 368 22.08 -17.27 -0.33
C GLY A 368 23.22 -16.28 -0.35
N CYS A 369 22.99 -15.08 0.19
CA CYS A 369 23.89 -13.93 0.05
C CYS A 369 25.35 -14.23 0.42
N ILE A 370 25.60 -14.96 1.51
CA ILE A 370 26.96 -15.25 2.00
C ILE A 370 27.75 -16.11 0.99
N PRO A 371 27.36 -17.37 0.70
CA PRO A 371 28.10 -18.18 -0.26
C PRO A 371 28.06 -17.58 -1.68
N LYS A 372 26.94 -16.95 -2.09
CA LYS A 372 26.84 -16.26 -3.37
C LYS A 372 27.92 -15.18 -3.52
N LYS A 373 28.06 -14.29 -2.54
CA LYS A 373 29.03 -13.19 -2.62
C LYS A 373 30.48 -13.69 -2.50
N LEU A 374 30.73 -14.74 -1.73
CA LEU A 374 32.06 -15.36 -1.65
C LEU A 374 32.46 -16.04 -2.96
N MET A 375 31.55 -16.74 -3.64
CA MET A 375 31.82 -17.34 -4.96
C MET A 375 31.94 -16.28 -6.06
N HIS A 376 31.13 -15.22 -6.00
CA HIS A 376 31.31 -14.03 -6.85
C HIS A 376 32.68 -13.38 -6.64
N GLN A 377 33.11 -13.22 -5.39
CA GLN A 377 34.45 -12.70 -5.08
C GLN A 377 35.55 -13.59 -5.65
N ALA A 378 35.39 -14.92 -5.61
CA ALA A 378 36.33 -15.85 -6.23
C ALA A 378 36.42 -15.65 -7.76
N SER A 379 35.29 -15.39 -8.45
CA SER A 379 35.34 -15.03 -9.87
C SER A 379 35.99 -13.67 -10.12
N ILE A 380 35.75 -12.66 -9.28
CA ILE A 380 36.41 -11.35 -9.40
C ILE A 380 37.93 -11.48 -9.20
N HIS A 381 38.40 -12.39 -8.33
CA HIS A 381 39.83 -12.66 -8.20
C HIS A 381 40.47 -13.23 -9.46
N ALA A 382 39.73 -14.05 -10.24
CA ALA A 382 40.23 -14.53 -11.53
C ALA A 382 40.41 -13.36 -12.52
N GLU A 383 39.44 -12.44 -12.57
CA GLU A 383 39.55 -11.24 -13.39
C GLU A 383 40.70 -10.33 -12.96
N ASN A 384 40.81 -10.05 -11.66
CA ASN A 384 41.89 -9.21 -11.13
C ASN A 384 43.27 -9.82 -11.36
N HIS A 385 43.38 -11.15 -11.34
CA HIS A 385 44.62 -11.84 -11.67
C HIS A 385 44.99 -11.61 -13.15
N HIS A 386 44.02 -11.71 -14.07
CA HIS A 386 44.23 -11.37 -15.47
C HIS A 386 44.64 -9.90 -15.64
N ASP A 387 43.92 -8.97 -15.01
CA ASP A 387 44.20 -7.54 -15.09
C ASP A 387 45.60 -7.20 -14.55
N SER A 388 46.06 -7.89 -13.49
CA SER A 388 47.34 -7.63 -12.83
C SER A 388 48.57 -7.73 -13.76
N ILE A 389 48.47 -8.48 -14.86
CA ILE A 389 49.53 -8.61 -15.86
C ILE A 389 49.85 -7.24 -16.49
N SER A 390 48.82 -6.47 -16.83
CA SER A 390 48.99 -5.10 -17.36
C SER A 390 49.57 -4.12 -16.34
N PHE A 391 49.46 -4.45 -15.04
CA PHE A 391 50.07 -3.68 -13.95
C PHE A 391 51.50 -4.15 -13.61
N GLY A 392 52.08 -5.04 -14.41
CA GLY A 392 53.48 -5.47 -14.29
C GLY A 392 53.71 -6.69 -13.39
N TRP A 393 52.64 -7.38 -12.97
CA TRP A 393 52.78 -8.65 -12.25
C TRP A 393 53.13 -9.78 -13.22
N SER A 394 54.02 -10.68 -12.79
CA SER A 394 54.35 -11.91 -13.51
C SER A 394 54.18 -13.10 -12.60
N PHE A 395 53.69 -14.21 -13.16
CA PHE A 395 53.47 -15.46 -12.44
C PHE A 395 54.23 -16.57 -13.16
N PRO A 396 54.93 -17.48 -12.44
CA PRO A 396 55.58 -18.61 -13.07
C PRO A 396 54.50 -19.48 -13.73
N MET A 397 54.47 -19.49 -15.07
CA MET A 397 53.61 -20.41 -15.81
C MET A 397 54.14 -21.83 -15.60
N SER A 398 53.34 -22.72 -15.00
CA SER A 398 53.65 -24.14 -15.09
C SER A 398 53.47 -24.60 -16.54
N GLU A 399 54.20 -25.62 -16.99
CA GLU A 399 54.07 -26.17 -18.36
C GLU A 399 52.65 -26.71 -18.64
N ASP A 400 51.86 -26.97 -17.58
CA ASP A 400 50.45 -27.37 -17.64
C ASP A 400 49.47 -26.16 -17.65
N CYS A 401 49.98 -24.93 -17.52
CA CYS A 401 49.18 -23.70 -17.52
C CYS A 401 49.05 -23.14 -18.94
N ASN A 402 48.00 -23.54 -19.65
CA ASN A 402 47.57 -22.78 -20.81
C ASN A 402 46.64 -21.64 -20.35
N PHE A 403 47.12 -20.39 -20.40
CA PHE A 403 46.21 -19.25 -20.53
C PHE A 403 45.47 -19.43 -21.85
N VAL A 404 44.26 -19.97 -21.80
CA VAL A 404 43.49 -20.21 -23.01
C VAL A 404 43.00 -18.85 -23.51
N ASN A 405 43.56 -18.39 -24.62
CA ASN A 405 43.14 -17.23 -25.42
C ASN A 405 41.71 -17.39 -26.04
N ASN A 406 40.78 -18.08 -25.37
CA ASN A 406 39.42 -18.34 -25.84
C ASN A 406 38.38 -17.44 -25.14
N GLY A 407 38.70 -16.17 -24.90
CA GLY A 407 37.74 -15.19 -24.39
C GLY A 407 37.11 -15.55 -23.03
N GLY A 408 37.80 -16.37 -22.22
CA GLY A 408 37.43 -16.67 -20.85
C GLY A 408 38.38 -16.00 -19.88
N LEU A 409 37.84 -15.28 -18.90
CA LEU A 409 38.58 -14.62 -17.81
C LEU A 409 39.21 -15.60 -16.79
N GLY A 410 39.12 -16.90 -17.04
CA GLY A 410 39.61 -17.94 -16.15
C GLY A 410 40.96 -18.49 -16.59
N VAL A 411 41.87 -18.64 -15.63
CA VAL A 411 43.04 -19.52 -15.80
C VAL A 411 42.53 -20.96 -15.71
N ALA A 412 42.07 -21.50 -16.84
CA ALA A 412 41.61 -22.88 -16.92
C ALA A 412 42.72 -23.81 -16.41
N GLY A 413 42.47 -24.49 -15.27
CA GLY A 413 43.43 -25.38 -14.61
C GLY A 413 43.97 -24.91 -13.25
N GLN A 414 43.71 -23.67 -12.80
CA GLN A 414 44.22 -23.18 -11.50
C GLN A 414 43.16 -23.04 -10.38
N HIS A 415 41.87 -22.92 -10.69
CA HIS A 415 40.83 -22.80 -9.65
C HIS A 415 40.40 -24.18 -9.12
N SER A 416 40.54 -24.37 -7.80
CA SER A 416 40.06 -25.58 -7.11
C SER A 416 38.68 -25.34 -6.48
N TRP A 417 37.65 -25.93 -7.10
CA TRP A 417 36.27 -25.91 -6.58
C TRP A 417 36.18 -26.45 -5.16
N ASP A 418 36.85 -27.57 -4.90
CA ASP A 418 36.77 -28.26 -3.62
C ASP A 418 37.34 -27.40 -2.49
N VAL A 419 38.48 -26.72 -2.73
CA VAL A 419 39.09 -25.78 -1.77
C VAL A 419 38.17 -24.59 -1.51
N MET A 420 37.56 -24.02 -2.56
CA MET A 420 36.62 -22.91 -2.41
C MET A 420 35.40 -23.33 -1.59
N VAL A 421 34.75 -24.43 -1.96
CA VAL A 421 33.55 -24.92 -1.26
C VAL A 421 33.88 -25.28 0.18
N GLU A 422 35.00 -25.96 0.46
CA GLU A 422 35.43 -26.27 1.81
C GLU A 422 35.55 -25.00 2.68
N ASN A 423 36.25 -23.98 2.18
CA ASN A 423 36.44 -22.73 2.92
C ASN A 423 35.13 -21.95 3.12
N VAL A 424 34.29 -21.87 2.09
CA VAL A 424 32.96 -21.26 2.17
C VAL A 424 32.11 -21.99 3.22
N GLN A 425 32.09 -23.33 3.19
CA GLN A 425 31.33 -24.13 4.15
C GLN A 425 31.88 -24.03 5.57
N ASN A 426 33.19 -23.92 5.75
CA ASN A 426 33.80 -23.68 7.06
C ASN A 426 33.38 -22.32 7.65
N TYR A 427 33.35 -21.28 6.81
CA TYR A 427 32.84 -19.98 7.23
C TYR A 427 31.35 -20.04 7.61
N ILE A 428 30.51 -20.70 6.80
CA ILE A 428 29.09 -20.91 7.09
C ILE A 428 28.88 -21.65 8.42
N LYS A 429 29.62 -22.73 8.67
CA LYS A 429 29.59 -23.46 9.95
C LYS A 429 29.94 -22.55 11.13
N SER A 430 30.92 -21.65 10.96
CA SER A 430 31.29 -20.68 12.00
C SER A 430 30.13 -19.71 12.31
N LEU A 431 29.40 -19.25 11.28
CA LEU A 431 28.19 -18.44 11.44
C LEU A 431 27.06 -19.22 12.12
N ASN A 432 26.81 -20.47 11.72
CA ASN A 432 25.80 -21.31 12.35
C ASN A 432 26.07 -21.48 13.85
N PHE A 433 27.34 -21.73 14.22
CA PHE A 433 27.77 -21.81 15.61
C PHE A 433 27.59 -20.47 16.33
N GLY A 434 28.03 -19.37 15.70
CA GLY A 434 27.86 -18.01 16.22
C GLY A 434 26.40 -17.68 16.55
N TYR A 435 25.46 -17.96 15.63
CA TYR A 435 24.04 -17.73 15.89
C TYR A 435 23.51 -18.56 17.07
N ARG A 436 23.88 -19.84 17.17
CA ARG A 436 23.50 -20.68 18.31
C ARG A 436 24.04 -20.14 19.63
N LYS A 437 25.29 -19.68 19.65
CA LYS A 437 25.91 -19.03 20.82
C LYS A 437 25.17 -17.75 21.20
N GLU A 438 24.87 -16.89 20.24
CA GLU A 438 24.14 -15.63 20.47
C GLU A 438 22.73 -15.84 21.03
N LEU A 439 22.03 -16.89 20.60
CA LEU A 439 20.72 -17.27 21.15
C LEU A 439 20.85 -17.75 22.60
N ASN A 440 21.83 -18.62 22.88
CA ASN A 440 22.07 -19.13 24.23
C ASN A 440 22.42 -18.01 25.22
N LEU A 441 23.31 -17.09 24.84
CA LEU A 441 23.69 -15.93 25.66
C LEU A 441 22.49 -15.05 26.05
N ARG A 442 21.46 -14.99 25.20
CA ARG A 442 20.22 -14.24 25.42
C ARG A 442 19.09 -15.09 26.01
N LYS A 443 19.38 -16.33 26.41
CA LYS A 443 18.41 -17.29 26.94
C LYS A 443 17.23 -17.57 26.00
N VAL A 444 17.42 -17.38 24.68
CA VAL A 444 16.44 -17.82 23.68
C VAL A 444 16.53 -19.33 23.56
N LYS A 445 15.42 -20.04 23.81
CA LYS A 445 15.39 -21.50 23.65
C LYS A 445 15.30 -21.83 22.16
N TYR A 446 16.36 -22.43 21.63
CA TYR A 446 16.41 -22.89 20.24
C TYR A 446 15.91 -24.34 20.12
N PHE A 447 14.91 -24.55 19.28
CA PHE A 447 14.41 -25.87 18.89
C PHE A 447 14.74 -26.14 17.43
N ASN A 448 15.58 -27.15 17.19
CA ASN A 448 15.78 -27.69 15.84
C ASN A 448 14.65 -28.68 15.50
N ALA A 449 13.45 -28.14 15.31
CA ALA A 449 12.22 -28.89 15.12
C ALA A 449 11.28 -28.15 14.18
N TYR A 450 10.56 -28.93 13.38
CA TYR A 450 9.56 -28.44 12.46
C TYR A 450 8.30 -28.05 13.23
N ALA A 451 7.90 -26.79 13.15
CA ALA A 451 6.76 -26.26 13.87
C ALA A 451 5.50 -26.20 13.00
N GLU A 452 4.38 -26.68 13.54
CA GLU A 452 3.06 -26.65 12.92
C GLU A 452 2.06 -26.04 13.90
N PHE A 453 1.31 -25.01 13.48
CA PHE A 453 0.27 -24.41 14.29
C PHE A 453 -0.85 -25.42 14.56
N VAL A 454 -1.19 -25.61 15.83
CA VAL A 454 -2.32 -26.44 16.27
C VAL A 454 -3.55 -25.54 16.45
N ASP A 455 -3.33 -24.33 16.97
CA ASP A 455 -4.32 -23.25 17.12
C ASP A 455 -3.58 -21.90 17.22
N PRO A 456 -4.28 -20.76 17.47
CA PRO A 456 -3.62 -19.45 17.56
C PRO A 456 -2.55 -19.30 18.63
N HIS A 457 -2.54 -20.14 19.67
CA HIS A 457 -1.64 -20.04 20.81
C HIS A 457 -0.68 -21.22 20.97
N ARG A 458 -0.78 -22.27 20.14
CA ARG A 458 0.00 -23.49 20.29
C ARG A 458 0.60 -24.00 18.98
N VAL A 459 1.81 -24.53 19.09
CA VAL A 459 2.51 -25.20 17.99
C VAL A 459 2.97 -26.60 18.40
N LYS A 460 2.78 -27.54 17.49
CA LYS A 460 3.40 -28.88 17.53
C LYS A 460 4.79 -28.79 16.93
N LEU A 461 5.78 -29.34 17.63
CA LEU A 461 7.16 -29.45 17.18
C LEU A 461 7.49 -30.91 16.85
N THR A 462 8.04 -31.15 15.67
CA THR A 462 8.55 -32.47 15.27
C THR A 462 10.05 -32.37 14.97
N ASN A 463 10.89 -33.06 15.74
CA ASN A 463 12.34 -33.03 15.52
C ASN A 463 12.78 -34.01 14.40
N LYS A 464 14.08 -34.02 14.06
CA LYS A 464 14.63 -34.92 13.03
C LYS A 464 14.44 -36.42 13.32
N LYS A 465 14.31 -36.81 14.60
CA LYS A 465 14.07 -38.21 15.02
C LYS A 465 12.59 -38.60 14.94
N GLY A 466 11.69 -37.63 14.72
CA GLY A 466 10.25 -37.82 14.75
C GLY A 466 9.63 -37.65 16.14
N ASP A 467 10.41 -37.23 17.15
CA ASP A 467 9.84 -36.95 18.48
C ASP A 467 8.95 -35.70 18.38
N VAL A 468 7.79 -35.79 19.00
CA VAL A 468 6.77 -34.74 19.00
C VAL A 468 6.67 -34.10 20.37
N SER A 469 6.60 -32.78 20.42
CA SER A 469 6.23 -31.99 21.59
C SER A 469 5.27 -30.86 21.21
N GLU A 470 4.64 -30.22 22.18
CA GLU A 470 3.78 -29.04 21.98
C GLU A 470 4.32 -27.89 22.84
N LEU A 471 4.22 -26.66 22.33
CA LEU A 471 4.55 -25.43 23.06
C LEU A 471 3.44 -24.41 22.89
N SER A 472 3.21 -23.59 23.93
CA SER A 472 2.25 -22.49 23.91
C SER A 472 2.92 -21.11 24.01
N ALA A 473 2.29 -20.08 23.43
CA ALA A 473 2.78 -18.70 23.53
C ALA A 473 1.70 -17.64 23.45
N LYS A 474 1.98 -16.47 24.05
CA LYS A 474 1.14 -15.27 23.91
C LYS A 474 1.12 -14.78 22.46
N GLU A 475 2.29 -14.62 21.85
CA GLU A 475 2.46 -14.06 20.51
C GLU A 475 3.30 -14.99 19.61
N PHE A 476 3.07 -14.92 18.30
CA PHE A 476 3.82 -15.66 17.29
C PHE A 476 4.36 -14.77 16.19
N ILE A 477 5.59 -15.06 15.73
CA ILE A 477 6.15 -14.47 14.50
C ILE A 477 6.46 -15.59 13.50
N ILE A 478 5.79 -15.56 12.34
CA ILE A 478 6.05 -16.46 11.21
C ILE A 478 7.16 -15.85 10.35
N ALA A 479 8.31 -16.52 10.30
CA ALA A 479 9.53 -16.10 9.59
C ALA A 479 10.14 -17.26 8.76
N VAL A 480 9.29 -18.10 8.18
CA VAL A 480 9.65 -19.35 7.49
C VAL A 480 10.30 -19.17 6.11
N GLY A 481 10.32 -17.95 5.57
CA GLY A 481 10.94 -17.62 4.29
C GLY A 481 10.35 -18.36 3.09
N GLY A 482 11.15 -18.52 2.03
CA GLY A 482 10.80 -19.31 0.84
C GLY A 482 11.88 -20.33 0.46
N ARG A 483 11.55 -21.24 -0.46
CA ARG A 483 12.44 -22.28 -1.04
C ARG A 483 12.41 -22.23 -2.58
N PRO A 484 13.44 -22.67 -3.30
CA PRO A 484 13.43 -22.73 -4.77
C PRO A 484 12.24 -23.50 -5.32
N ALA A 485 11.63 -22.95 -6.38
CA ALA A 485 10.55 -23.60 -7.11
C ALA A 485 11.09 -24.67 -8.08
N TYR A 486 10.30 -25.73 -8.29
CA TYR A 486 10.56 -26.75 -9.29
C TYR A 486 9.42 -26.73 -10.32
N PRO A 487 9.72 -26.78 -11.63
CA PRO A 487 8.67 -26.92 -12.63
C PRO A 487 8.03 -28.31 -12.54
N ASP A 488 6.72 -28.38 -12.80
CA ASP A 488 5.98 -29.64 -12.83
C ASP A 488 6.17 -30.35 -14.18
N VAL A 489 7.40 -30.83 -14.42
CA VAL A 489 7.78 -31.56 -15.63
C VAL A 489 8.67 -32.76 -15.26
N PRO A 490 8.65 -33.85 -16.08
CA PRO A 490 9.42 -35.05 -15.77
C PRO A 490 10.92 -34.78 -15.60
N GLY A 491 11.52 -35.39 -14.58
CA GLY A 491 12.96 -35.34 -14.33
C GLY A 491 13.46 -34.09 -13.59
N ALA A 492 12.59 -33.09 -13.35
CA ALA A 492 13.00 -31.83 -12.73
C ALA A 492 13.54 -32.00 -11.30
N ARG A 493 12.96 -32.93 -10.51
CA ARG A 493 13.40 -33.18 -9.13
C ARG A 493 14.49 -34.23 -9.04
N GLU A 494 14.57 -35.10 -10.03
CA GLU A 494 15.46 -36.25 -10.08
C GLU A 494 16.85 -35.88 -10.63
N TYR A 495 16.91 -34.95 -11.59
CA TYR A 495 18.13 -34.63 -12.32
C TYR A 495 18.65 -33.21 -12.14
N CYS A 496 17.84 -32.30 -11.59
CA CYS A 496 18.23 -30.90 -11.44
C CYS A 496 18.49 -30.55 -9.98
N ILE A 497 19.41 -29.61 -9.81
CA ILE A 497 19.70 -28.99 -8.53
C ILE A 497 19.17 -27.56 -8.49
N THR A 498 19.27 -26.90 -7.33
CA THR A 498 18.95 -25.48 -7.18
C THR A 498 20.12 -24.73 -6.54
N SER A 499 19.94 -23.43 -6.30
CA SER A 499 20.87 -22.66 -5.47
C SER A 499 21.10 -23.31 -4.10
N ASP A 500 20.10 -24.01 -3.56
CA ASP A 500 20.21 -24.66 -2.25
C ASP A 500 21.21 -25.81 -2.20
N ASP A 501 21.56 -26.37 -3.36
CA ASP A 501 22.53 -27.47 -3.49
C ASP A 501 23.91 -26.96 -3.95
N LEU A 502 23.92 -25.99 -4.88
CA LEU A 502 25.11 -25.50 -5.58
C LEU A 502 26.24 -25.10 -4.63
N PHE A 503 25.92 -24.36 -3.56
CA PHE A 503 26.93 -23.79 -2.66
C PHE A 503 27.65 -24.83 -1.79
N SER A 504 27.16 -26.07 -1.77
CA SER A 504 27.73 -27.19 -1.03
C SER A 504 28.05 -28.39 -1.91
N LEU A 505 28.02 -28.21 -3.24
CA LEU A 505 28.24 -29.29 -4.19
C LEU A 505 29.66 -29.85 -4.03
N SER A 506 29.79 -31.15 -3.76
CA SER A 506 31.07 -31.79 -3.45
C SER A 506 31.97 -32.04 -4.66
N LYS A 507 31.46 -31.78 -5.87
CA LYS A 507 32.18 -31.90 -7.13
C LYS A 507 31.98 -30.62 -7.92
N PRO A 508 32.95 -30.23 -8.76
CA PRO A 508 32.77 -29.10 -9.65
C PRO A 508 31.55 -29.32 -10.57
N PRO A 509 30.76 -28.27 -10.84
CA PRO A 509 29.51 -28.40 -11.60
C PRO A 509 29.73 -28.71 -13.09
N GLY A 510 30.96 -28.54 -13.62
CA GLY A 510 31.29 -28.84 -15.01
C GLY A 510 30.50 -27.97 -15.99
N LYS A 511 30.16 -28.53 -17.16
CA LYS A 511 29.33 -27.82 -18.14
C LYS A 511 27.91 -27.65 -17.59
N THR A 512 27.47 -26.42 -17.41
CA THR A 512 26.28 -26.09 -16.61
C THR A 512 25.19 -25.41 -17.44
N LEU A 513 23.97 -25.92 -17.33
CA LEU A 513 22.76 -25.22 -17.77
C LEU A 513 22.06 -24.59 -16.56
N ILE A 514 21.71 -23.31 -16.65
CA ILE A 514 20.87 -22.63 -15.68
C ILE A 514 19.53 -22.30 -16.34
N VAL A 515 18.43 -22.76 -15.74
CA VAL A 515 17.08 -22.44 -16.21
C VAL A 515 16.51 -21.33 -15.36
N GLY A 516 16.17 -20.21 -15.99
CA GLY A 516 15.66 -19.02 -15.33
C GLY A 516 16.47 -17.78 -15.67
N ALA A 517 15.92 -16.62 -15.32
CA ALA A 517 16.50 -15.32 -15.63
C ALA A 517 16.36 -14.33 -14.45
N SER A 518 16.24 -14.89 -13.23
CA SER A 518 16.24 -14.12 -11.99
C SER A 518 17.65 -13.63 -11.65
N TYR A 519 17.77 -12.76 -10.63
CA TYR A 519 19.10 -12.36 -10.13
C TYR A 519 19.92 -13.58 -9.72
N ILE A 520 19.31 -14.60 -9.09
CA ILE A 520 19.99 -15.86 -8.73
C ILE A 520 20.57 -16.55 -9.96
N ALA A 521 19.81 -16.60 -11.06
CA ALA A 521 20.25 -17.26 -12.29
C ALA A 521 21.47 -16.54 -12.89
N LEU A 522 21.43 -15.21 -12.97
CA LEU A 522 22.50 -14.42 -13.57
C LEU A 522 23.74 -14.34 -12.70
N GLU A 523 23.57 -14.22 -11.37
CA GLU A 523 24.69 -14.25 -10.42
C GLU A 523 25.40 -15.61 -10.46
N CYS A 524 24.66 -16.72 -10.41
CA CYS A 524 25.24 -18.06 -10.50
C CYS A 524 25.91 -18.31 -11.85
N GLY A 525 25.26 -17.92 -12.94
CA GLY A 525 25.85 -18.05 -14.27
C GLY A 525 27.11 -17.21 -14.44
N GLY A 526 27.10 -16.01 -13.88
CA GLY A 526 28.22 -15.08 -13.88
C GLY A 526 29.43 -15.63 -13.15
N PHE A 527 29.30 -15.98 -11.88
CA PHE A 527 30.46 -16.47 -11.13
C PHE A 527 30.95 -17.82 -11.66
N LEU A 528 30.05 -18.73 -12.08
CA LEU A 528 30.49 -20.00 -12.67
C LEU A 528 31.30 -19.76 -13.95
N LYS A 529 30.87 -18.79 -14.78
CA LYS A 529 31.64 -18.42 -15.97
C LYS A 529 32.99 -17.80 -15.62
N GLY A 530 33.04 -16.89 -14.65
CA GLY A 530 34.29 -16.28 -14.17
C GLY A 530 35.26 -17.28 -13.54
N LEU A 531 34.75 -18.37 -12.96
CA LEU A 531 35.54 -19.51 -12.49
C LEU A 531 36.02 -20.47 -13.61
N GLY A 532 35.61 -20.23 -14.86
CA GLY A 532 36.07 -20.97 -16.04
C GLY A 532 35.13 -22.07 -16.55
N TYR A 533 33.90 -22.19 -16.04
CA TYR A 533 32.95 -23.21 -16.52
C TYR A 533 32.24 -22.82 -17.83
N ASP A 534 31.84 -23.81 -18.64
CA ASP A 534 30.94 -23.61 -19.79
C ASP A 534 29.50 -23.46 -19.29
N VAL A 535 28.97 -22.23 -19.35
CA VAL A 535 27.66 -21.86 -18.81
C VAL A 535 26.71 -21.51 -19.94
N THR A 536 25.51 -22.09 -19.87
CA THR A 536 24.35 -21.71 -20.69
C THR A 536 23.19 -21.30 -19.80
N ILE A 537 22.50 -20.20 -20.12
CA ILE A 537 21.31 -19.73 -19.40
C ILE A 537 20.10 -19.82 -20.33
N MET A 538 19.07 -20.55 -19.91
CA MET A 538 17.79 -20.65 -20.61
C MET A 538 16.79 -19.64 -20.05
N VAL A 539 16.32 -18.75 -20.92
CA VAL A 539 15.49 -17.60 -20.59
C VAL A 539 14.13 -17.74 -21.26
N ARG A 540 13.07 -17.83 -20.46
CA ARG A 540 11.70 -17.87 -20.97
C ARG A 540 11.26 -16.61 -21.73
N SER A 541 11.65 -15.44 -21.22
CA SER A 541 11.13 -14.16 -21.73
C SER A 541 12.17 -13.04 -21.62
N ILE A 542 12.31 -12.42 -20.44
CA ILE A 542 13.21 -11.29 -20.19
C ILE A 542 14.09 -11.55 -18.97
N LEU A 543 15.24 -10.89 -18.92
CA LEU A 543 16.18 -10.92 -17.79
C LEU A 543 15.69 -10.04 -16.64
N LEU A 544 15.88 -10.45 -15.39
CA LEU A 544 15.62 -9.64 -14.19
C LEU A 544 14.23 -8.96 -14.18
N ARG A 545 13.16 -9.71 -14.47
CA ARG A 545 11.79 -9.15 -14.44
C ARG A 545 11.54 -8.36 -13.16
N GLY A 546 11.07 -7.12 -13.30
CA GLY A 546 10.81 -6.19 -12.19
C GLY A 546 11.98 -5.23 -11.86
N PHE A 547 13.12 -5.37 -12.52
CA PHE A 547 14.19 -4.37 -12.52
C PHE A 547 14.09 -3.47 -13.75
N ASP A 548 14.89 -2.41 -13.80
CA ASP A 548 15.00 -1.56 -14.99
C ASP A 548 15.46 -2.34 -16.24
N ARG A 549 14.72 -2.21 -17.35
CA ARG A 549 14.98 -2.98 -18.58
C ARG A 549 16.33 -2.70 -19.19
N GLN A 550 16.72 -1.44 -19.26
CA GLN A 550 17.99 -1.06 -19.88
C GLN A 550 19.17 -1.70 -19.15
N PHE A 551 19.14 -1.69 -17.81
CA PHE A 551 20.20 -2.30 -17.01
C PHE A 551 20.20 -3.84 -17.11
N ALA A 552 19.01 -4.46 -17.16
CA ALA A 552 18.93 -5.90 -17.35
C ALA A 552 19.50 -6.36 -18.70
N ASP A 553 19.27 -5.58 -19.76
CA ASP A 553 19.81 -5.87 -21.09
C ASP A 553 21.32 -5.67 -21.14
N LEU A 554 21.86 -4.57 -20.57
CA LEU A 554 23.30 -4.33 -20.46
C LEU A 554 24.04 -5.44 -19.69
N ILE A 555 23.44 -5.96 -18.62
CA ILE A 555 23.96 -7.13 -17.89
C ILE A 555 24.02 -8.35 -18.81
N GLY A 556 22.94 -8.61 -19.56
CA GLY A 556 22.87 -9.73 -20.50
C GLY A 556 23.93 -9.63 -21.60
N GLU A 557 24.07 -8.46 -22.21
CA GLU A 557 25.08 -8.16 -23.24
C GLU A 557 26.50 -8.35 -22.69
N HIS A 558 26.78 -7.85 -21.49
CA HIS A 558 28.07 -8.05 -20.84
C HIS A 558 28.36 -9.54 -20.58
N MET A 559 27.37 -10.29 -20.07
CA MET A 559 27.50 -11.72 -19.82
C MET A 559 27.73 -12.52 -21.12
N GLU A 560 27.01 -12.18 -22.21
CA GLU A 560 27.24 -12.77 -23.54
C GLU A 560 28.66 -12.52 -24.01
N LYS A 561 29.15 -11.30 -23.82
CA LYS A 561 30.50 -10.89 -24.23
C LYS A 561 31.61 -11.67 -23.53
N ILE A 562 31.47 -11.91 -22.22
CA ILE A 562 32.43 -12.74 -21.47
C ILE A 562 32.22 -14.25 -21.70
N GLY A 563 31.32 -14.65 -22.60
CA GLY A 563 31.15 -16.01 -23.09
C GLY A 563 30.10 -16.86 -22.38
N VAL A 564 29.12 -16.25 -21.70
CA VAL A 564 27.90 -16.94 -21.26
C VAL A 564 26.98 -17.13 -22.47
N LYS A 565 26.47 -18.34 -22.68
CA LYS A 565 25.53 -18.64 -23.77
C LYS A 565 24.10 -18.42 -23.29
N PHE A 566 23.23 -17.85 -24.13
CA PHE A 566 21.81 -17.70 -23.82
C PHE A 566 20.93 -18.47 -24.79
N VAL A 567 19.96 -19.22 -24.24
CA VAL A 567 18.87 -19.85 -25.00
C VAL A 567 17.60 -19.09 -24.66
N LYS A 568 17.24 -18.11 -25.49
CA LYS A 568 16.14 -17.16 -25.24
C LYS A 568 14.84 -17.64 -25.87
N GLY A 569 13.72 -17.42 -25.21
CA GLY A 569 12.37 -17.72 -25.69
C GLY A 569 11.88 -19.15 -25.43
N TYR A 570 12.57 -19.92 -24.58
CA TYR A 570 12.28 -21.34 -24.35
C TYR A 570 11.98 -21.65 -22.87
N GLU A 571 11.08 -22.62 -22.66
CA GLU A 571 10.75 -23.22 -21.35
C GLU A 571 11.02 -24.72 -21.37
N PRO A 572 11.56 -25.30 -20.28
CA PRO A 572 11.79 -26.74 -20.23
C PRO A 572 10.48 -27.53 -20.19
N THR A 573 10.42 -28.63 -20.94
CA THR A 573 9.31 -29.59 -20.96
C THR A 573 9.69 -30.95 -20.36
N GLY A 574 10.98 -31.21 -20.16
CA GLY A 574 11.45 -32.41 -19.47
C GLY A 574 12.96 -32.46 -19.36
N PHE A 575 13.44 -33.17 -18.34
CA PHE A 575 14.85 -33.36 -18.03
C PHE A 575 15.19 -34.85 -18.08
N GLY A 576 16.37 -35.19 -18.59
CA GLY A 576 16.80 -36.58 -18.67
C GLY A 576 18.31 -36.75 -18.77
N LYS A 577 18.75 -38.01 -18.73
CA LYS A 577 20.14 -38.40 -18.98
C LYS A 577 20.32 -38.93 -20.39
N ARG A 578 21.51 -38.74 -20.92
CA ARG A 578 22.04 -39.39 -22.13
C ARG A 578 22.76 -40.69 -21.72
N GLU A 579 23.11 -41.49 -22.71
CA GLU A 579 23.86 -42.74 -22.51
C GLU A 579 25.24 -42.51 -21.86
N ASP A 580 25.88 -41.36 -22.18
CA ASP A 580 27.15 -40.93 -21.59
C ASP A 580 27.02 -40.35 -20.16
N GLY A 581 25.82 -40.41 -19.58
CA GLY A 581 25.52 -39.90 -18.24
C GLY A 581 25.30 -38.38 -18.16
N LYS A 582 25.56 -37.62 -19.24
CA LYS A 582 25.31 -36.18 -19.28
C LYS A 582 23.82 -35.88 -19.35
N LEU A 583 23.43 -34.70 -18.88
CA LEU A 583 22.06 -34.21 -18.86
C LEU A 583 21.65 -33.65 -20.23
N LYS A 584 20.37 -33.85 -20.55
CA LYS A 584 19.64 -33.25 -21.67
C LYS A 584 18.34 -32.64 -21.17
N VAL A 585 17.92 -31.56 -21.81
CA VAL A 585 16.69 -30.83 -21.48
C VAL A 585 15.92 -30.60 -22.77
N ALA A 586 14.71 -31.16 -22.83
CA ALA A 586 13.74 -30.81 -23.86
C ALA A 586 13.10 -29.47 -23.47
N ALA A 587 12.92 -28.58 -24.45
CA ALA A 587 12.35 -27.27 -24.23
C ALA A 587 11.48 -26.84 -25.40
N LYS A 588 10.50 -25.97 -25.12
CA LYS A 588 9.52 -25.49 -26.08
C LYS A 588 9.43 -23.97 -26.06
N SER A 589 9.36 -23.36 -27.24
CA SER A 589 9.13 -21.93 -27.40
C SER A 589 7.66 -21.58 -27.30
N LYS A 590 7.34 -20.29 -27.19
CA LYS A 590 5.95 -19.81 -27.24
C LYS A 590 5.25 -20.13 -28.55
N ASP A 591 5.99 -20.17 -29.65
CA ASP A 591 5.47 -20.47 -30.99
C ASP A 591 5.36 -21.97 -31.27
N GLY A 592 5.70 -22.80 -30.28
CA GLY A 592 5.58 -24.24 -30.33
C GLY A 592 6.79 -24.98 -30.89
N GLU A 593 7.87 -24.27 -31.25
CA GLU A 593 9.14 -24.86 -31.65
C GLU A 593 9.74 -25.66 -30.47
N GLU A 594 10.16 -26.89 -30.74
CA GLU A 594 10.74 -27.79 -29.74
C GLU A 594 12.22 -28.01 -30.03
N ILE A 595 13.04 -27.83 -29.00
CA ILE A 595 14.48 -28.05 -29.05
C ILE A 595 14.92 -29.01 -27.95
N THR A 596 16.10 -29.59 -28.12
CA THR A 596 16.80 -30.30 -27.05
C THR A 596 18.18 -29.68 -26.86
N VAL A 597 18.42 -29.14 -25.67
CA VAL A 597 19.76 -28.70 -25.25
C VAL A 597 20.41 -29.84 -24.45
N GLN A 598 21.68 -30.13 -24.69
CA GLN A 598 22.28 -31.37 -24.18
C GLN A 598 23.78 -31.31 -23.89
N GLY A 599 24.24 -32.35 -23.18
CA GLY A 599 25.65 -32.53 -22.84
C GLY A 599 26.09 -31.73 -21.62
N PHE A 600 25.18 -31.47 -20.68
CA PHE A 600 25.49 -30.77 -19.43
C PHE A 600 25.88 -31.75 -18.33
N ASP A 601 26.80 -31.37 -17.47
CA ASP A 601 27.11 -32.05 -16.22
C ASP A 601 26.07 -31.72 -15.14
N THR A 602 25.66 -30.46 -15.10
CA THR A 602 24.75 -29.93 -14.08
C THR A 602 23.64 -29.09 -14.71
N VAL A 603 22.42 -29.25 -14.21
CA VAL A 603 21.28 -28.36 -14.51
C VAL A 603 20.81 -27.70 -13.22
N ILE A 604 20.79 -26.37 -13.19
CA ILE A 604 20.39 -25.55 -12.05
C ILE A 604 19.05 -24.88 -12.34
N LEU A 605 18.07 -25.07 -11.46
CA LEU A 605 16.77 -24.40 -11.51
C LEU A 605 16.81 -23.11 -10.67
N ALA A 606 16.64 -21.97 -11.34
CA ALA A 606 16.60 -20.64 -10.74
C ALA A 606 15.36 -19.84 -11.23
N ILE A 607 14.21 -20.52 -11.26
CA ILE A 607 12.94 -20.05 -11.85
C ILE A 607 12.04 -19.29 -10.86
N GLY A 608 12.51 -19.02 -9.66
CA GLY A 608 11.74 -18.35 -8.60
C GLY A 608 11.80 -19.13 -7.28
N ARG A 609 11.16 -18.57 -6.25
CA ARG A 609 11.05 -19.17 -4.93
C ARG A 609 9.59 -19.14 -4.47
N GLU A 610 9.19 -20.16 -3.74
CA GLU A 610 7.85 -20.30 -3.17
C GLU A 610 7.90 -20.12 -1.66
N ALA A 611 6.88 -19.46 -1.11
CA ALA A 611 6.75 -19.26 0.34
C ALA A 611 6.54 -20.59 1.07
N CYS A 612 7.18 -20.76 2.23
CA CYS A 612 7.08 -21.98 3.03
C CYS A 612 5.79 -22.04 3.88
N THR A 613 4.63 -21.75 3.27
CA THR A 613 3.33 -21.67 3.96
C THR A 613 2.54 -22.98 3.93
N SER A 614 3.05 -24.01 3.24
CA SER A 614 2.41 -25.32 3.17
C SER A 614 2.84 -26.23 4.33
N LYS A 615 1.87 -26.98 4.88
CA LYS A 615 2.09 -27.98 5.94
C LYS A 615 2.72 -27.39 7.21
N ILE A 616 2.39 -26.16 7.60
CA ILE A 616 2.78 -25.56 8.89
C ILE A 616 1.56 -25.26 9.77
N GLY A 617 0.39 -25.85 9.47
CA GLY A 617 -0.83 -25.69 10.27
C GLY A 617 -1.54 -24.34 10.11
N LEU A 618 -1.27 -23.57 9.04
CA LEU A 618 -1.91 -22.26 8.84
C LEU A 618 -3.44 -22.35 8.70
N GLU A 619 -3.95 -23.49 8.25
CA GLU A 619 -5.38 -23.80 8.18
C GLU A 619 -6.07 -23.78 9.56
N ASN A 620 -5.31 -23.98 10.65
CA ASN A 620 -5.82 -23.91 12.02
C ASN A 620 -5.93 -22.47 12.55
N LEU A 621 -5.32 -21.50 11.85
CA LEU A 621 -5.40 -20.08 12.16
C LEU A 621 -6.62 -19.46 11.48
N ARG A 622 -7.78 -19.54 12.13
CA ARG A 622 -9.05 -19.02 11.59
C ARG A 622 -8.90 -17.56 11.15
N ASN A 623 -9.42 -17.26 9.96
CA ASN A 623 -9.38 -15.94 9.32
C ASN A 623 -8.00 -15.49 8.81
N LEU A 624 -6.95 -16.29 8.88
CA LEU A 624 -5.65 -15.94 8.29
C LEU A 624 -5.79 -15.70 6.78
N ARG A 625 -5.33 -14.53 6.30
CA ARG A 625 -5.36 -14.19 4.88
C ARG A 625 -4.05 -14.56 4.20
N ILE A 626 -4.15 -15.39 3.18
CA ILE A 626 -3.05 -15.80 2.32
C ILE A 626 -3.40 -15.39 0.88
N ASN A 627 -2.43 -14.85 0.15
CA ASN A 627 -2.60 -14.54 -1.25
C ASN A 627 -2.68 -15.85 -2.07
N PRO A 628 -3.79 -16.11 -2.78
CA PRO A 628 -4.01 -17.39 -3.44
C PRO A 628 -3.03 -17.64 -4.60
N LYS A 629 -2.43 -16.58 -5.17
CA LYS A 629 -1.54 -16.65 -6.34
C LYS A 629 -0.12 -17.04 -5.97
N ASN A 630 0.45 -16.40 -4.95
CA ASN A 630 1.85 -16.61 -4.54
C ASN A 630 2.00 -17.33 -3.19
N LYS A 631 0.88 -17.68 -2.54
CA LYS A 631 0.80 -18.38 -1.26
C LYS A 631 1.47 -17.63 -0.09
N LYS A 632 1.68 -16.32 -0.22
CA LYS A 632 2.26 -15.47 0.82
C LYS A 632 1.23 -14.98 1.82
N ILE A 633 1.68 -14.72 3.04
CA ILE A 633 0.83 -14.20 4.13
C ILE A 633 0.59 -12.71 3.91
N MET A 634 -0.68 -12.30 3.94
CA MET A 634 -1.04 -10.88 3.90
C MET A 634 -0.93 -10.29 5.31
N VAL A 635 -0.26 -9.14 5.40
CA VAL A 635 -0.07 -8.40 6.65
C VAL A 635 -0.41 -6.93 6.47
N ASP A 636 -0.70 -6.24 7.57
CA ASP A 636 -0.76 -4.78 7.59
C ASP A 636 0.65 -4.15 7.66
N ASP A 637 0.72 -2.81 7.73
CA ASP A 637 1.99 -2.08 7.83
C ASP A 637 2.74 -2.27 9.17
N PHE A 638 2.14 -2.99 10.13
CA PHE A 638 2.75 -3.38 11.40
C PHE A 638 3.16 -4.85 11.41
N GLU A 639 3.21 -5.49 10.24
CA GLU A 639 3.51 -6.92 10.07
C GLU A 639 2.51 -7.85 10.78
N ARG A 640 1.33 -7.34 11.16
CA ARG A 640 0.28 -8.11 11.83
C ARG A 640 -0.55 -8.85 10.80
N THR A 641 -0.84 -10.12 11.07
CA THR A 641 -1.79 -10.88 10.25
C THR A 641 -3.23 -10.54 10.65
N THR A 642 -4.22 -11.17 10.00
CA THR A 642 -5.62 -11.08 10.43
C THR A 642 -5.92 -11.82 11.73
N VAL A 643 -4.97 -12.62 12.25
CA VAL A 643 -5.04 -13.23 13.59
C VAL A 643 -4.26 -12.33 14.55
N PRO A 644 -4.90 -11.73 15.58
CA PRO A 644 -4.33 -10.59 16.31
C PRO A 644 -2.97 -10.84 16.99
N ASN A 645 -2.72 -12.06 17.46
CA ASN A 645 -1.50 -12.44 18.16
C ASN A 645 -0.45 -13.09 17.23
N VAL A 646 -0.73 -13.18 15.93
CA VAL A 646 0.18 -13.77 14.93
C VAL A 646 0.65 -12.69 13.96
N TYR A 647 1.96 -12.61 13.81
CA TYR A 647 2.66 -11.70 12.92
C TYR A 647 3.46 -12.48 11.88
N ALA A 648 3.84 -11.84 10.78
CA ALA A 648 4.70 -12.47 9.77
C ALA A 648 5.73 -11.47 9.23
N ILE A 649 6.96 -11.94 9.00
CA ILE A 649 8.08 -11.09 8.54
C ILE A 649 8.97 -11.81 7.51
N GLY A 650 9.69 -11.03 6.70
CA GLY A 650 10.59 -11.55 5.66
C GLY A 650 9.85 -12.14 4.48
N ASP A 651 10.51 -13.00 3.70
CA ASP A 651 10.05 -13.39 2.35
C ASP A 651 8.68 -14.08 2.29
N VAL A 652 8.14 -14.53 3.43
CA VAL A 652 6.81 -15.15 3.54
C VAL A 652 5.67 -14.14 3.38
N ILE A 653 5.92 -12.84 3.52
CA ILE A 653 4.89 -11.79 3.46
C ILE A 653 4.66 -11.28 2.04
N ASP A 654 3.42 -10.96 1.73
CA ASP A 654 3.01 -10.50 0.41
C ASP A 654 3.43 -9.05 0.12
N GLY A 655 3.84 -8.78 -1.12
CA GLY A 655 4.08 -7.42 -1.62
C GLY A 655 5.24 -6.63 -1.00
N LYS A 656 6.15 -7.27 -0.24
CA LYS A 656 7.34 -6.60 0.32
C LYS A 656 8.64 -7.14 -0.30
N PRO A 657 9.73 -6.35 -0.39
CA PRO A 657 11.02 -6.80 -0.92
C PRO A 657 11.61 -7.99 -0.14
N GLU A 658 12.01 -9.03 -0.88
CA GLU A 658 12.60 -10.28 -0.33
C GLU A 658 14.11 -10.13 -0.11
N LEU A 659 14.48 -9.30 0.88
CA LEU A 659 15.88 -8.95 1.15
C LEU A 659 16.23 -9.16 2.62
N THR A 660 17.45 -9.64 2.86
CA THR A 660 17.94 -9.91 4.22
C THR A 660 17.90 -8.68 5.14
N PRO A 661 18.41 -7.49 4.74
CA PRO A 661 18.33 -6.30 5.59
C PRO A 661 16.89 -5.89 5.91
N VAL A 662 15.96 -6.08 4.96
CA VAL A 662 14.53 -5.82 5.17
C VAL A 662 13.96 -6.76 6.24
N ALA A 663 14.23 -8.07 6.13
CA ALA A 663 13.77 -9.05 7.12
C ALA A 663 14.34 -8.78 8.51
N ILE A 664 15.64 -8.43 8.61
CA ILE A 664 16.30 -8.08 9.88
C ILE A 664 15.65 -6.84 10.50
N HIS A 665 15.44 -5.80 9.71
CA HIS A 665 14.85 -4.55 10.18
C HIS A 665 13.39 -4.74 10.63
N ALA A 666 12.59 -5.47 9.84
CA ALA A 666 11.23 -5.86 10.19
C ALA A 666 11.17 -6.65 11.51
N GLY A 667 12.03 -7.65 11.67
CA GLY A 667 12.09 -8.45 12.90
C GLY A 667 12.44 -7.63 14.14
N LYS A 668 13.46 -6.74 14.05
CA LYS A 668 13.85 -5.86 15.16
C LYS A 668 12.73 -4.89 15.54
N TYR A 669 12.17 -4.18 14.56
CA TYR A 669 11.14 -3.18 14.82
C TYR A 669 9.86 -3.81 15.35
N LEU A 670 9.49 -4.98 14.83
CA LEU A 670 8.35 -5.73 15.37
C LEU A 670 8.60 -6.13 16.83
N ALA A 671 9.74 -6.71 17.16
CA ALA A 671 10.07 -7.07 18.54
C ALA A 671 10.02 -5.85 19.50
N GLN A 672 10.54 -4.70 19.06
CA GLN A 672 10.47 -3.44 19.82
C GLN A 672 9.02 -2.95 20.02
N ARG A 673 8.16 -3.10 19.01
CA ARG A 673 6.71 -2.80 19.13
C ARG A 673 6.02 -3.73 20.13
N LEU A 674 6.27 -5.04 20.03
CA LEU A 674 5.68 -6.04 20.92
C LEU A 674 6.14 -5.88 22.38
N ALA A 675 7.31 -5.28 22.61
CA ALA A 675 7.83 -4.92 23.93
C ALA A 675 7.42 -3.51 24.39
N GLY A 676 6.65 -2.75 23.59
CA GLY A 676 6.18 -1.42 23.96
C GLY A 676 7.23 -0.30 23.92
N ILE A 677 8.37 -0.51 23.24
CA ILE A 677 9.46 0.47 23.17
C ILE A 677 9.10 1.67 22.28
N HIS A 678 8.56 1.42 21.09
CA HIS A 678 8.08 2.45 20.16
C HIS A 678 7.15 1.86 19.11
N ASN A 679 6.41 2.70 18.36
CA ASN A 679 5.50 2.27 17.30
C ASN A 679 6.07 2.39 15.87
N LYS A 680 7.40 2.50 15.70
CA LYS A 680 8.01 2.61 14.35
C LYS A 680 7.75 1.34 13.53
N THR A 681 7.35 1.53 12.28
CA THR A 681 7.18 0.47 11.28
C THR A 681 8.38 0.41 10.34
N THR A 682 8.53 -0.71 9.65
CA THR A 682 9.59 -0.84 8.63
C THR A 682 9.18 -0.08 7.38
N ASN A 683 10.08 0.76 6.87
CA ASN A 683 9.88 1.41 5.58
C ASN A 683 10.33 0.46 4.46
N TYR A 684 9.38 0.01 3.65
CA TYR A 684 9.62 -0.89 2.50
C TYR A 684 9.76 -0.16 1.16
N LYS A 685 9.74 1.18 1.16
CA LYS A 685 9.90 1.99 -0.05
C LYS A 685 11.37 2.32 -0.27
N GLN A 686 11.77 2.44 -1.53
CA GLN A 686 13.13 2.86 -1.94
C GLN A 686 14.24 2.03 -1.27
N VAL A 687 14.04 0.71 -1.15
CA VAL A 687 15.03 -0.19 -0.57
C VAL A 687 16.17 -0.38 -1.57
N PRO A 688 17.43 -0.05 -1.23
CA PRO A 688 18.56 -0.26 -2.13
C PRO A 688 18.77 -1.76 -2.38
N THR A 689 19.07 -2.09 -3.63
CA THR A 689 19.31 -3.47 -4.08
C THR A 689 20.54 -3.53 -4.97
N THR A 690 21.29 -4.63 -4.88
CA THR A 690 22.41 -4.91 -5.79
C THR A 690 22.34 -6.34 -6.31
N VAL A 691 22.46 -6.48 -7.62
CA VAL A 691 22.61 -7.75 -8.33
C VAL A 691 24.09 -7.97 -8.61
N PHE A 692 24.65 -9.04 -8.05
CA PHE A 692 26.09 -9.34 -8.10
C PHE A 692 26.45 -10.22 -9.30
N THR A 693 26.10 -9.74 -10.49
CA THR A 693 26.63 -10.25 -11.77
C THR A 693 28.10 -9.88 -11.94
N PRO A 694 28.84 -10.45 -12.91
CA PRO A 694 30.27 -10.19 -13.09
C PRO A 694 30.59 -8.69 -13.14
N LEU A 695 29.72 -7.95 -13.84
CA LEU A 695 29.57 -6.52 -13.66
C LEU A 695 28.33 -6.25 -12.80
N GLU A 696 28.53 -5.65 -11.62
CA GLU A 696 27.48 -5.51 -10.61
C GLU A 696 26.49 -4.40 -10.96
N TYR A 697 25.21 -4.60 -10.63
CA TYR A 697 24.15 -3.62 -10.84
C TYR A 697 23.51 -3.19 -9.52
N GLY A 698 23.65 -1.93 -9.17
CA GLY A 698 23.02 -1.30 -8.01
C GLY A 698 21.84 -0.42 -8.39
N ALA A 699 20.78 -0.45 -7.58
CA ALA A 699 19.56 0.31 -7.82
C ALA A 699 18.89 0.78 -6.53
N VAL A 700 18.26 1.96 -6.59
CA VAL A 700 17.36 2.47 -5.54
C VAL A 700 16.18 3.18 -6.20
N GLY A 701 14.97 2.94 -5.71
CA GLY A 701 13.78 3.64 -6.20
C GLY A 701 13.16 2.97 -7.43
N LEU A 702 12.54 3.78 -8.28
CA LEU A 702 11.79 3.34 -9.46
C LEU A 702 12.72 3.04 -10.63
N SER A 703 12.36 2.05 -11.43
CA SER A 703 12.89 1.92 -12.79
C SER A 703 12.39 3.05 -13.70
N GLU A 704 13.04 3.23 -14.85
CA GLU A 704 12.67 4.24 -15.84
C GLU A 704 11.26 4.00 -16.38
N GLU A 705 10.92 2.75 -16.69
CA GLU A 705 9.59 2.35 -17.15
C GLU A 705 8.49 2.60 -16.10
N GLU A 706 8.74 2.30 -14.82
CA GLU A 706 7.78 2.59 -13.74
C GLU A 706 7.61 4.09 -13.51
N ALA A 707 8.69 4.88 -13.62
CA ALA A 707 8.62 6.33 -13.49
C ALA A 707 7.77 6.94 -14.62
N TYR A 708 7.88 6.43 -15.85
CA TYR A 708 7.02 6.84 -16.96
C TYR A 708 5.55 6.48 -16.72
N GLU A 709 5.27 5.28 -16.21
CA GLU A 709 3.90 4.84 -15.90
C GLU A 709 3.25 5.70 -14.79
N ILE A 710 4.01 6.08 -13.76
CA ILE A 710 3.50 6.81 -12.59
C ILE A 710 3.36 8.31 -12.85
N PHE A 711 4.37 8.94 -13.48
CA PHE A 711 4.45 10.41 -13.58
C PHE A 711 4.19 10.94 -14.99
N GLY A 712 4.12 10.06 -16.00
CA GLY A 712 4.04 10.42 -17.41
C GLY A 712 5.42 10.73 -18.01
N GLN A 713 5.69 10.21 -19.21
CA GLN A 713 6.99 10.32 -19.88
C GLN A 713 7.46 11.78 -20.03
N ASP A 714 6.57 12.70 -20.37
CA ASP A 714 6.89 14.12 -20.55
C ASP A 714 7.36 14.80 -19.25
N ASN A 715 7.01 14.23 -18.09
CA ASN A 715 7.34 14.75 -16.77
C ASN A 715 8.63 14.16 -16.18
N ILE A 716 9.29 13.25 -16.90
CA ILE A 716 10.53 12.62 -16.46
C ILE A 716 11.73 13.21 -17.20
N ILE A 717 12.84 13.40 -16.49
CA ILE A 717 14.18 13.62 -17.05
C ILE A 717 15.05 12.47 -16.59
N VAL A 718 15.81 11.87 -17.51
CA VAL A 718 16.80 10.85 -17.18
C VAL A 718 18.18 11.42 -17.50
N TYR A 719 18.99 11.62 -16.47
CA TYR A 719 20.41 11.99 -16.62
C TYR A 719 21.24 10.71 -16.63
N HIS A 720 22.15 10.55 -17.58
CA HIS A 720 22.91 9.32 -17.72
C HIS A 720 24.31 9.53 -18.30
N ASN A 721 25.29 8.73 -17.90
CA ASN A 721 26.62 8.73 -18.50
C ASN A 721 27.17 7.30 -18.52
N ALA A 722 27.92 6.98 -19.57
CA ALA A 722 28.86 5.86 -19.52
C ALA A 722 30.20 6.34 -18.97
N PHE A 723 30.92 5.47 -18.28
CA PHE A 723 32.21 5.78 -17.69
C PHE A 723 33.11 4.54 -17.68
N LYS A 724 34.43 4.76 -17.56
CA LYS A 724 35.41 3.67 -17.44
C LYS A 724 36.03 3.74 -16.06
N PRO A 725 35.92 2.68 -15.22
CA PRO A 725 36.70 2.59 -13.99
C PRO A 725 38.18 2.75 -14.29
N LEU A 726 38.88 3.59 -13.52
CA LEU A 726 40.31 3.87 -13.74
C LEU A 726 41.15 2.59 -13.61
N GLU A 727 40.74 1.68 -12.72
CA GLU A 727 41.38 0.39 -12.50
C GLU A 727 41.41 -0.49 -13.76
N HIS A 728 40.47 -0.28 -14.68
CA HIS A 728 40.40 -1.02 -15.93
C HIS A 728 41.16 -0.35 -17.08
N ALA A 729 41.74 0.84 -16.87
CA ALA A 729 42.34 1.63 -17.95
C ALA A 729 43.52 0.94 -18.66
N LEU A 730 44.29 0.13 -17.93
CA LEU A 730 45.50 -0.54 -18.45
C LEU A 730 45.24 -1.95 -18.98
N SER A 731 44.15 -2.59 -18.58
CA SER A 731 43.93 -4.03 -18.81
C SER A 731 42.69 -4.35 -19.64
N ARG A 732 41.76 -3.40 -19.81
CA ARG A 732 40.52 -3.62 -20.54
C ARG A 732 40.30 -2.50 -21.54
N ASP A 733 39.95 -2.83 -22.77
CA ASP A 733 39.70 -1.83 -23.81
C ASP A 733 38.33 -1.14 -23.66
N GLU A 734 37.42 -1.76 -22.91
CA GLU A 734 36.01 -1.37 -22.91
C GLU A 734 35.59 -0.38 -21.83
N THR A 735 34.55 0.36 -22.17
CA THR A 735 33.74 1.13 -21.23
C THR A 735 32.71 0.23 -20.58
N LEU A 736 32.94 -0.10 -19.30
CA LEU A 736 32.09 -1.03 -18.55
C LEU A 736 31.13 -0.33 -17.58
N GLY A 737 31.30 0.96 -17.29
CA GLY A 737 30.47 1.70 -16.35
C GLY A 737 29.27 2.37 -17.01
N TYR A 738 28.09 2.27 -16.39
CA TYR A 738 26.91 3.04 -16.80
C TYR A 738 26.11 3.52 -15.58
N ALA A 739 25.76 4.79 -15.54
CA ALA A 739 25.03 5.41 -14.44
C ALA A 739 23.83 6.19 -14.97
N LYS A 740 22.72 6.16 -14.23
CA LYS A 740 21.59 7.08 -14.46
C LYS A 740 20.87 7.51 -13.19
N LEU A 741 20.31 8.73 -13.26
CA LEU A 741 19.32 9.28 -12.32
C LEU A 741 18.02 9.55 -13.07
N ILE A 742 16.91 9.16 -12.44
CA ILE A 742 15.55 9.38 -12.95
C ILE A 742 14.91 10.47 -12.08
N CYS A 743 14.58 11.60 -12.69
CA CYS A 743 14.12 12.81 -12.01
C CYS A 743 12.71 13.21 -12.47
N VAL A 744 11.90 13.78 -11.57
CA VAL A 744 10.55 14.26 -11.87
C VAL A 744 10.53 15.78 -12.02
N LYS A 745 10.25 16.29 -13.23
CA LYS A 745 10.27 17.73 -13.57
C LYS A 745 9.35 18.56 -12.68
N SER A 746 8.09 18.14 -12.56
CA SER A 746 7.08 18.86 -11.78
C SER A 746 7.36 18.90 -10.28
N LEU A 747 8.31 18.10 -9.80
CA LEU A 747 8.71 18.01 -8.40
C LEU A 747 10.13 18.53 -8.19
N ASP A 748 10.51 19.55 -8.95
CA ASP A 748 11.81 20.22 -8.82
C ASP A 748 12.98 19.25 -8.99
N GLU A 749 12.89 18.42 -10.05
CA GLU A 749 13.83 17.37 -10.40
C GLU A 749 14.16 16.42 -9.24
N LEU A 750 13.16 16.11 -8.41
CA LEU A 750 13.24 15.08 -7.38
C LEU A 750 13.73 13.76 -7.98
N VAL A 751 14.79 13.19 -7.42
CA VAL A 751 15.34 11.91 -7.83
C VAL A 751 14.45 10.79 -7.28
N VAL A 752 13.79 10.07 -8.19
CA VAL A 752 12.91 8.94 -7.87
C VAL A 752 13.51 7.59 -8.21
N GLY A 753 14.58 7.55 -9.01
CA GLY A 753 15.32 6.36 -9.38
C GLY A 753 16.81 6.61 -9.51
N PHE A 754 17.61 5.67 -9.03
CA PHE A 754 19.08 5.66 -9.09
C PHE A 754 19.51 4.29 -9.60
N HIS A 755 20.39 4.26 -10.60
CA HIS A 755 20.90 3.01 -11.17
C HIS A 755 22.36 3.13 -11.57
N VAL A 756 23.16 2.12 -11.22
CA VAL A 756 24.58 2.04 -11.59
C VAL A 756 24.97 0.61 -11.96
N LEU A 757 25.68 0.47 -13.07
CA LEU A 757 26.34 -0.75 -13.52
C LEU A 757 27.84 -0.47 -13.42
N SER A 758 28.52 -1.13 -12.49
CA SER A 758 29.90 -0.81 -12.10
C SER A 758 30.52 -1.93 -11.28
N PRO A 759 31.85 -2.06 -11.25
CA PRO A 759 32.52 -2.69 -10.11
C PRO A 759 32.06 -2.01 -8.81
N ASN A 760 31.89 -2.81 -7.75
CA ASN A 760 31.51 -2.33 -6.42
C ASN A 760 30.18 -1.56 -6.37
N ALA A 761 29.22 -1.87 -7.24
CA ALA A 761 27.95 -1.15 -7.34
C ALA A 761 27.18 -1.12 -6.01
N GLY A 762 27.32 -2.15 -5.17
CA GLY A 762 26.70 -2.17 -3.85
C GLY A 762 27.21 -1.08 -2.91
N GLU A 763 28.52 -0.83 -2.92
CA GLU A 763 29.16 0.19 -2.07
C GLU A 763 28.76 1.60 -2.52
N ILE A 764 28.72 1.83 -3.83
CA ILE A 764 28.28 3.11 -4.42
C ILE A 764 26.81 3.38 -4.06
N THR A 765 25.95 2.40 -4.31
CA THR A 765 24.49 2.54 -4.16
C THR A 765 24.08 2.78 -2.70
N GLN A 766 24.76 2.13 -1.75
CA GLN A 766 24.41 2.22 -0.33
C GLN A 766 24.50 3.65 0.22
N GLY A 767 25.51 4.43 -0.22
CA GLY A 767 25.66 5.84 0.17
C GLY A 767 24.54 6.72 -0.39
N PHE A 768 24.29 6.62 -1.70
CA PHE A 768 23.27 7.42 -2.38
C PHE A 768 21.83 7.07 -1.98
N ALA A 769 21.58 5.86 -1.46
CA ALA A 769 20.27 5.47 -0.94
C ALA A 769 19.76 6.41 0.18
N ILE A 770 20.68 7.02 0.97
CA ILE A 770 20.31 8.03 1.97
C ILE A 770 19.75 9.27 1.29
N GLY A 771 20.36 9.71 0.18
CA GLY A 771 19.90 10.86 -0.61
C GLY A 771 18.45 10.68 -1.07
N LEU A 772 18.11 9.54 -1.67
CA LEU A 772 16.73 9.26 -2.10
C LEU A 772 15.75 9.22 -0.90
N LYS A 773 16.17 8.65 0.22
CA LYS A 773 15.37 8.65 1.46
C LYS A 773 15.13 10.05 2.00
N LEU A 774 16.10 10.95 1.84
CA LEU A 774 15.99 12.38 2.19
C LEU A 774 15.35 13.23 1.08
N LYS A 775 14.87 12.60 0.00
CA LYS A 775 14.23 13.24 -1.16
C LYS A 775 15.18 14.21 -1.90
N ALA A 776 16.42 13.79 -2.11
CA ALA A 776 17.40 14.52 -2.89
C ALA A 776 16.90 14.84 -4.31
N LYS A 777 17.24 16.02 -4.78
CA LYS A 777 17.00 16.53 -6.14
C LYS A 777 18.27 16.39 -6.97
N LYS A 778 18.15 16.52 -8.29
CA LYS A 778 19.32 16.54 -9.18
C LYS A 778 20.36 17.60 -8.78
N SER A 779 19.91 18.78 -8.35
CA SER A 779 20.80 19.85 -7.86
C SER A 779 21.66 19.42 -6.67
N ASP A 780 21.15 18.59 -5.77
CA ASP A 780 21.92 18.10 -4.60
C ASP A 780 23.08 17.19 -5.02
N PHE A 781 22.93 16.48 -6.16
CA PHE A 781 24.00 15.69 -6.75
C PHE A 781 25.04 16.57 -7.45
N ASP A 782 24.59 17.63 -8.13
CA ASP A 782 25.48 18.57 -8.83
C ASP A 782 26.31 19.45 -7.89
N ASP A 783 25.74 19.83 -6.75
CA ASP A 783 26.42 20.61 -5.71
C ASP A 783 27.43 19.76 -4.90
N LEU A 784 27.32 18.43 -4.97
CA LEU A 784 28.20 17.52 -4.26
C LEU A 784 29.57 17.43 -4.97
N ILE A 785 30.64 17.79 -4.28
CA ILE A 785 32.00 17.63 -4.82
C ILE A 785 32.39 16.14 -4.83
N GLY A 786 32.71 15.63 -6.02
CA GLY A 786 33.17 14.25 -6.22
C GLY A 786 34.53 13.96 -5.59
N ILE A 787 34.74 12.68 -5.22
CA ILE A 787 36.05 12.17 -4.81
C ILE A 787 36.73 11.58 -6.04
N HIS A 788 37.92 12.06 -6.37
CA HIS A 788 38.65 11.66 -7.57
C HIS A 788 39.96 10.92 -7.23
N PRO A 789 40.29 9.78 -7.90
CA PRO A 789 39.45 9.05 -8.87
C PRO A 789 38.53 8.02 -8.20
N THR A 790 37.23 8.05 -8.49
CA THR A 790 36.28 7.00 -8.05
C THR A 790 35.15 6.75 -9.06
N CYS A 791 34.63 5.52 -9.15
CA CYS A 791 33.45 5.24 -9.98
C CYS A 791 32.19 6.01 -9.52
N ALA A 792 32.08 6.34 -8.23
CA ALA A 792 30.92 7.01 -7.66
C ALA A 792 30.82 8.49 -8.08
N GLU A 793 31.95 9.14 -8.43
CA GLU A 793 31.99 10.56 -8.77
C GLU A 793 31.19 10.88 -10.04
N VAL A 794 30.94 9.90 -10.92
CA VAL A 794 30.11 10.10 -12.12
C VAL A 794 28.74 10.69 -11.79
N PHE A 795 28.20 10.39 -10.61
CA PHE A 795 26.90 10.89 -10.15
C PHE A 795 26.90 12.39 -9.83
N THR A 796 28.06 13.00 -9.62
CA THR A 796 28.17 14.44 -9.34
C THR A 796 28.35 15.28 -10.60
N THR A 797 28.44 14.64 -11.77
CA THR A 797 28.69 15.30 -13.06
C THR A 797 27.79 14.80 -14.19
N LEU A 798 26.71 14.09 -13.85
CA LEU A 798 25.72 13.61 -14.83
C LEU A 798 25.06 14.80 -15.55
N SER A 799 25.43 14.98 -16.81
CA SER A 799 25.02 16.14 -17.63
C SER A 799 24.26 15.76 -18.90
N THR A 800 24.43 14.52 -19.39
CA THR A 800 23.73 14.08 -20.60
C THR A 800 22.30 13.69 -20.26
N VAL A 801 21.33 14.29 -20.94
CA VAL A 801 19.91 13.95 -20.83
C VAL A 801 19.56 12.92 -21.90
N LYS A 802 18.98 11.81 -21.47
CA LYS A 802 18.55 10.71 -22.35
C LYS A 802 17.27 11.09 -23.10
N ASN A 803 17.28 10.94 -24.42
CA ASN A 803 16.07 10.94 -25.24
C ASN A 803 15.50 9.51 -25.36
N PRO A 804 14.19 9.37 -25.65
CA PRO A 804 13.59 8.05 -25.87
C PRO A 804 14.29 7.29 -27.00
N GLY A 805 14.83 6.11 -26.68
CA GLY A 805 15.54 5.25 -27.64
C GLY A 805 17.05 5.45 -27.68
N ASP A 806 17.61 6.39 -26.93
CA ASP A 806 19.06 6.60 -26.88
C ASP A 806 19.78 5.37 -26.31
N LYS A 807 20.86 4.97 -27.00
CA LYS A 807 21.85 4.03 -26.47
C LYS A 807 22.66 4.71 -25.36
N PRO A 808 23.32 3.95 -24.47
CA PRO A 808 24.35 4.52 -23.60
C PRO A 808 25.32 5.38 -24.42
N PRO A 809 25.65 6.61 -23.97
CA PRO A 809 26.59 7.45 -24.68
C PRO A 809 27.97 6.79 -24.67
N GLU A 810 28.79 7.06 -25.70
CA GLU A 810 30.20 6.66 -25.65
C GLU A 810 30.92 7.46 -24.56
N THR A 811 31.92 6.87 -23.91
CA THR A 811 32.80 7.62 -23.01
C THR A 811 33.54 8.69 -23.78
N THR A 812 33.24 9.95 -23.48
CA THR A 812 34.13 11.05 -23.80
C THR A 812 35.27 11.06 -22.78
N GLY A 813 36.53 11.11 -23.23
CA GLY A 813 37.70 11.03 -22.34
C GLY A 813 37.68 12.08 -21.22
N CYS A 814 38.28 11.69 -20.08
CA CYS A 814 38.30 12.33 -18.75
C CYS A 814 37.07 13.13 -18.34
#